data_AF-A0A7Y7TLQ1-F1
#
_entry.id   AF-A0A7Y7TLQ1-F1
#
_cell.length_a   1.000
_cell.length_b   1.000
_cell.length_c   1.000
_cell.angle_alpha   90.00
_cell.angle_beta   90.00
_cell.angle_gamma   90.00
#
_symmetry.space_group_name_H-M   'P 1'
#
loop_
_entity.id
_entity.type
_entity.pdbx_description
1 polymer ?
#
loop_
_entity_poly.entity_id
_entity_poly.type
_entity_poly.pdbx_seq_one_letter_code
_entity_poly.pdbx_strand_id
1 'polypeptide(L)'
;MSAPLRDKRPMRIALQGMLADEIGGCSGCGVCIKECGFLRLHGSPRELCRAYDPEDLKKNAVCFECSLCGLCNAVCPEKLNPQGLFLEMRREAVERGHGNFPEHKGLISYEKTGTSRRFSWYGLPNGCTTIFFPGCALPGTRPAATMEVYNKLKEAIPALGLVMDCCTKPSHDLGRQEYFLKMFGEMVDWLETGGVKRVLVACPNCYKVFSEYAPQFRTETVYETLADILPEQTQKNNSPPATIHDPCVVRANAAPQAAVRDLLAKAGQLIEEMPHTGQTALCCGEGGTVGALAPDLADGWGERRAAEAAGRRVITYCAGCANHLGKRLQVSHLLDVIFNTPKPSSGPITYLNRLRLKSRFKKIVPAKVTRERTTIGSGILKPLIFLTTLVALIFLVRISGVGQYLEPEKLRALFASFGIAAPLIYIAFYTFAPALMLPGLPISIAGATVFGPVWGVVYTIIGATMGACVAFIISRYFAREWVERRLVGSRWNKLDSETAENGWKAVAFTRLIPLFPFNLLNFAFGLTKIRFLHYAIATFIFMLPGTIAFITFSSSLLGLLKGKVSPEFFIGITLIALVSMLPKIIRWQKSRKERAATPPAVWSLKKSLQRKVLGGGLLALTALAVYVVIQKFFWAIDAYLYTIEFNLLFISSRLKDGDLAQFVEYLRPMSHLRAGGIALASQAMQAFAAPFSALKSVVAFATAFGTTTGLLLSWSAAVIVSCAAVCIGRFLLGDILPLLNRSKGLNPLSPCAAWLSWSAALILALPPLPLVLPALLIGAIRLAPLRTFAIFSAGLTVRILISVFTG
;
A
#
# COMPACT_ATOMS: atom_id res chain seq x y z
N MET A 1 7.43 41.32 5.39
CA MET A 1 6.28 40.78 4.63
C MET A 1 5.74 39.58 5.39
N SER A 2 4.58 39.78 6.00
CA SER A 2 3.84 38.85 6.84
C SER A 2 3.53 37.55 6.13
N ALA A 3 3.72 36.42 6.82
CA ALA A 3 3.24 35.12 6.39
C ALA A 3 1.73 35.17 6.12
N PRO A 4 1.22 34.49 5.09
CA PRO A 4 -0.20 34.51 4.79
C PRO A 4 -0.95 33.95 6.01
N LEU A 5 -1.89 34.73 6.51
CA LEU A 5 -2.82 34.35 7.57
C LEU A 5 -3.50 33.04 7.13
N ARG A 6 -3.08 31.91 7.72
CA ARG A 6 -3.89 30.69 7.69
C ARG A 6 -5.19 31.07 8.38
N ASP A 7 -6.28 30.95 7.65
CA ASP A 7 -7.63 31.20 8.15
C ASP A 7 -7.79 30.41 9.46
N LYS A 8 -7.77 31.10 10.60
CA LYS A 8 -7.73 30.46 11.93
C LYS A 8 -9.09 29.84 12.15
N ARG A 9 -9.21 28.54 11.89
CA ARG A 9 -10.42 27.80 12.20
C ARG A 9 -10.77 28.01 13.67
N PRO A 10 -11.99 28.45 14.00
CA PRO A 10 -12.41 28.57 15.39
C PRO A 10 -12.35 27.20 16.07
N MET A 11 -11.90 27.19 17.33
CA MET A 11 -11.88 25.98 18.15
C MET A 11 -13.31 25.47 18.38
N ARG A 12 -13.49 24.15 18.48
CA ARG A 12 -14.78 23.55 18.81
C ARG A 12 -15.37 24.16 20.09
N ILE A 13 -16.64 24.56 20.00
CA ILE A 13 -17.38 25.20 21.11
C ILE A 13 -17.36 24.33 22.37
N ALA A 14 -17.54 23.01 22.22
CA ALA A 14 -17.46 22.08 23.34
C ALA A 14 -16.09 22.13 24.05
N LEU A 15 -15.00 22.17 23.28
CA LEU A 15 -13.65 22.26 23.87
C LEU A 15 -13.41 23.61 24.54
N GLN A 16 -13.90 24.71 23.97
CA GLN A 16 -13.79 26.05 24.57
C GLN A 16 -14.49 26.10 25.94
N GLY A 17 -15.71 25.57 26.04
CA GLY A 17 -16.44 25.47 27.30
C GLY A 17 -15.68 24.67 28.35
N MET A 18 -15.21 23.47 27.99
CA MET A 18 -14.43 22.61 28.89
C MET A 18 -13.08 23.23 29.28
N LEU A 19 -12.41 23.99 28.41
CA LEU A 19 -11.19 24.68 28.83
C LEU A 19 -11.49 25.74 29.89
N ALA A 20 -12.56 26.51 29.73
CA ALA A 20 -12.96 27.53 30.70
C ALA A 20 -13.36 26.91 32.06
N ASP A 21 -14.22 25.89 32.01
CA ASP A 21 -14.73 25.18 33.19
C ASP A 21 -13.60 24.50 33.97
N GLU A 22 -12.73 23.75 33.30
CA GLU A 22 -11.63 23.03 33.95
C GLU A 22 -10.52 23.97 34.45
N ILE A 23 -10.27 25.10 33.77
CA ILE A 23 -9.32 26.12 34.26
C ILE A 23 -9.87 26.82 35.50
N GLY A 24 -11.13 27.24 35.47
CA GLY A 24 -11.79 27.99 36.53
C GLY A 24 -12.12 27.14 37.77
N GLY A 25 -12.69 25.96 37.57
CA GLY A 25 -13.23 25.11 38.63
C GLY A 25 -12.22 24.20 39.33
N CYS A 26 -11.00 24.02 38.81
CA CYS A 26 -10.03 23.12 39.44
C CYS A 26 -9.51 23.70 40.78
N SER A 27 -9.42 22.93 41.87
CA SER A 27 -8.80 23.45 43.11
C SER A 27 -7.27 23.33 43.12
N GLY A 28 -6.68 22.59 42.18
CA GLY A 28 -5.23 22.30 42.18
C GLY A 28 -4.81 21.26 43.23
N CYS A 29 -5.75 20.49 43.77
CA CYS A 29 -5.53 19.53 44.88
C CYS A 29 -4.62 18.33 44.55
N GLY A 30 -4.34 18.05 43.28
CA GLY A 30 -3.41 16.98 42.86
C GLY A 30 -3.90 15.54 43.00
N VAL A 31 -5.12 15.28 43.51
CA VAL A 31 -5.65 13.92 43.73
C VAL A 31 -5.65 13.10 42.43
N CYS A 32 -6.11 13.69 41.32
CA CYS A 32 -6.12 13.03 40.01
C CYS A 32 -4.70 12.72 39.49
N ILE A 33 -3.71 13.55 39.83
CA ILE A 33 -2.30 13.34 39.46
C ILE A 33 -1.74 12.17 40.26
N LYS A 34 -2.03 12.12 41.58
CA LYS A 34 -1.61 11.00 42.42
C LYS A 34 -2.09 9.68 41.84
N GLU A 35 -3.31 9.59 41.33
CA GLU A 35 -3.83 8.31 40.83
C GLU A 35 -3.53 8.01 39.34
N CYS A 36 -3.15 9.00 38.53
CA CYS A 36 -3.05 8.84 37.08
C CYS A 36 -1.61 8.87 36.56
N GLY A 37 -1.14 7.77 35.97
CA GLY A 37 0.19 7.70 35.35
C GLY A 37 0.41 8.76 34.26
N PHE A 38 -0.63 9.06 33.47
CA PHE A 38 -0.58 10.09 32.42
C PHE A 38 -0.39 11.50 33.02
N LEU A 39 -1.19 11.86 34.03
CA LEU A 39 -1.10 13.18 34.65
C LEU A 39 0.17 13.36 35.51
N ARG A 40 0.75 12.28 36.06
CA ARG A 40 2.07 12.34 36.70
C ARG A 40 3.17 12.76 35.73
N LEU A 41 3.08 12.34 34.47
CA LEU A 41 4.07 12.66 33.44
C LEU A 41 3.86 14.05 32.85
N HIS A 42 2.61 14.44 32.61
CA HIS A 42 2.28 15.61 31.79
C HIS A 42 1.73 16.80 32.58
N GLY A 43 1.52 16.64 33.89
CA GLY A 43 1.00 17.68 34.77
C GLY A 43 -0.52 17.62 34.99
N SER A 44 -1.02 18.58 35.76
CA SER A 44 -2.44 18.66 36.12
C SER A 44 -3.32 18.98 34.90
N PRO A 45 -4.62 18.60 34.93
CA PRO A 45 -5.57 19.01 33.90
C PRO A 45 -5.60 20.53 33.69
N ARG A 46 -5.54 21.33 34.77
CA ARG A 46 -5.52 22.79 34.72
C ARG A 46 -4.29 23.33 33.97
N GLU A 47 -3.10 22.80 34.26
CA GLU A 47 -1.87 23.22 33.58
C GLU A 47 -1.93 22.88 32.09
N LEU A 48 -2.39 21.67 31.76
CA LEU A 48 -2.60 21.24 30.37
C LEU A 48 -3.62 22.11 29.64
N CYS A 49 -4.71 22.53 30.31
CA CYS A 49 -5.69 23.46 29.74
C CYS A 49 -5.07 24.84 29.46
N ARG A 50 -4.37 25.42 30.46
CA ARG A 50 -3.73 26.74 30.30
C ARG A 50 -2.66 26.74 29.21
N ALA A 51 -2.00 25.60 29.02
CA ALA A 51 -0.96 25.40 28.04
C ALA A 51 -1.48 25.00 26.65
N TYR A 52 -2.79 24.79 26.49
CA TYR A 52 -3.39 24.34 25.26
C TYR A 52 -3.43 25.45 24.21
N ASP A 53 -2.76 25.22 23.08
CA ASP A 53 -2.82 26.08 21.90
C ASP A 53 -3.32 25.23 20.73
N PRO A 54 -4.50 25.52 20.14
CA PRO A 54 -5.05 24.73 19.04
C PRO A 54 -4.15 24.70 17.78
N GLU A 55 -3.23 25.65 17.63
CA GLU A 55 -2.29 25.69 16.51
C GLU A 55 -1.01 24.87 16.76
N ASP A 56 -0.67 24.56 18.02
CA ASP A 56 0.49 23.73 18.37
C ASP A 56 0.12 22.23 18.36
N LEU A 57 -0.02 21.70 17.14
CA LEU A 57 -0.39 20.31 16.90
C LEU A 57 0.57 19.32 17.56
N LYS A 58 1.87 19.64 17.66
CA LYS A 58 2.86 18.73 18.25
C LYS A 58 2.65 18.60 19.75
N LYS A 59 2.46 19.73 20.45
CA LYS A 59 2.20 19.74 21.88
C LYS A 59 0.86 19.08 22.21
N ASN A 60 -0.15 19.29 21.37
CA ASN A 60 -1.48 18.70 21.56
C ASN A 60 -1.52 17.19 21.33
N ALA A 61 -0.51 16.59 20.67
CA ALA A 61 -0.45 15.14 20.49
C ALA A 61 -0.46 14.36 21.82
N VAL A 62 -0.07 14.99 22.93
CA VAL A 62 -0.11 14.44 24.28
C VAL A 62 -1.49 13.92 24.69
N CYS A 63 -2.58 14.52 24.18
CA CYS A 63 -3.94 14.03 24.50
C CYS A 63 -4.18 12.60 23.99
N PHE A 64 -3.42 12.13 23.00
CA PHE A 64 -3.47 10.76 22.48
C PHE A 64 -2.76 9.73 23.38
N GLU A 65 -2.01 10.18 24.39
CA GLU A 65 -1.39 9.33 25.42
C GLU A 65 -2.30 9.11 26.64
N CYS A 66 -3.43 9.82 26.74
CA CYS A 66 -4.42 9.60 27.80
C CYS A 66 -5.28 8.34 27.54
N SER A 67 -5.45 7.43 28.50
CA SER A 67 -6.26 6.22 28.25
C SER A 67 -7.78 6.46 28.20
N LEU A 68 -8.24 7.70 28.44
CA LEU A 68 -9.65 8.06 28.56
C LEU A 68 -10.41 7.13 29.54
N CYS A 69 -9.79 6.78 30.68
CA CYS A 69 -10.37 5.83 31.64
C CYS A 69 -11.30 6.47 32.69
N GLY A 70 -11.36 7.80 32.76
CA GLY A 70 -12.25 8.52 33.68
C GLY A 70 -11.91 8.38 35.17
N LEU A 71 -10.76 7.80 35.55
CA LEU A 71 -10.34 7.73 36.96
C LEU A 71 -10.19 9.14 37.55
N CYS A 72 -9.62 10.06 36.77
CA CYS A 72 -9.49 11.47 37.15
C CYS A 72 -10.83 12.15 37.46
N ASN A 73 -11.90 11.81 36.72
CA ASN A 73 -13.24 12.32 37.00
C ASN A 73 -13.76 11.79 38.35
N ALA A 74 -13.60 10.49 38.58
CA ALA A 74 -14.16 9.81 39.75
C ALA A 74 -13.50 10.26 41.07
N VAL A 75 -12.22 10.61 41.04
CA VAL A 75 -11.47 11.06 42.23
C VAL A 75 -11.43 12.59 42.38
N CYS A 76 -12.04 13.35 41.46
CA CYS A 76 -12.00 14.80 41.50
C CYS A 76 -12.99 15.34 42.56
N PRO A 77 -12.54 16.06 43.60
CA PRO A 77 -13.44 16.64 44.59
C PRO A 77 -14.39 17.69 43.98
N GLU A 78 -13.92 18.40 42.97
CA GLU A 78 -14.68 19.44 42.24
C GLU A 78 -15.60 18.85 41.15
N LYS A 79 -15.65 17.52 41.01
CA LYS A 79 -16.47 16.81 40.00
C LYS A 79 -16.23 17.26 38.55
N LEU A 80 -15.02 17.70 38.23
CA LEU A 80 -14.63 18.07 36.87
C LEU A 80 -14.55 16.84 35.95
N ASN A 81 -14.56 17.09 34.63
CA ASN A 81 -14.52 16.05 33.59
C ASN A 81 -13.23 16.06 32.73
N PRO A 82 -12.02 15.87 33.30
CA PRO A 82 -10.80 15.82 32.50
C PRO A 82 -10.81 14.76 31.39
N GLN A 83 -11.51 13.62 31.59
CA GLN A 83 -11.66 12.62 30.52
C GLN A 83 -12.32 13.19 29.27
N GLY A 84 -13.44 13.91 29.43
CA GLY A 84 -14.16 14.51 28.32
C GLY A 84 -13.35 15.61 27.65
N LEU A 85 -12.62 16.41 28.43
CA LEU A 85 -11.68 17.40 27.92
C LEU A 85 -10.65 16.76 26.97
N PHE A 86 -9.96 15.69 27.40
CA PHE A 86 -8.96 15.04 26.55
C PHE A 86 -9.57 14.40 25.30
N LEU A 87 -10.82 13.93 25.38
CA LEU A 87 -11.54 13.44 24.20
C LEU A 87 -11.84 14.57 23.21
N GLU A 88 -12.27 15.74 23.69
CA GLU A 88 -12.49 16.92 22.84
C GLU A 88 -11.18 17.46 22.26
N MET A 89 -10.08 17.44 23.01
CA MET A 89 -8.75 17.77 22.47
C MET A 89 -8.34 16.85 21.32
N ARG A 90 -8.63 15.54 21.42
CA ARG A 90 -8.39 14.58 20.31
C ARG A 90 -9.26 14.90 19.10
N ARG A 91 -10.53 15.24 19.30
CA ARG A 91 -11.47 15.59 18.22
C ARG A 91 -11.02 16.86 17.50
N GLU A 92 -10.67 17.90 18.25
CA GLU A 92 -10.12 19.14 17.70
C GLU A 92 -8.84 18.88 16.89
N ALA A 93 -7.92 18.07 17.43
CA ALA A 93 -6.70 17.71 16.73
C ALA A 93 -7.01 17.00 15.39
N VAL A 94 -7.88 15.99 15.39
CA VAL A 94 -8.26 15.24 14.17
C VAL A 94 -8.87 16.16 13.13
N GLU A 95 -9.75 17.07 13.56
CA GLU A 95 -10.41 18.05 12.70
C GLU A 95 -9.45 19.07 12.08
N ARG A 96 -8.34 19.38 12.77
CA ARG A 96 -7.22 20.17 12.25
C ARG A 96 -6.24 19.37 11.40
N GLY A 97 -6.54 18.10 11.13
CA GLY A 97 -5.71 17.20 10.32
C GLY A 97 -4.60 16.48 11.11
N HIS A 98 -4.63 16.53 12.44
CA HIS A 98 -3.65 15.91 13.34
C HIS A 98 -4.27 14.78 14.18
N GLY A 99 -3.93 13.52 13.89
CA GLY A 99 -4.55 12.37 14.58
C GLY A 99 -4.49 11.06 13.79
N ASN A 100 -4.07 11.15 12.52
CA ASN A 100 -3.75 9.99 11.70
C ASN A 100 -2.32 9.50 11.97
N PHE A 101 -2.10 8.95 13.16
CA PHE A 101 -0.82 8.34 13.54
C PHE A 101 -0.63 6.99 12.82
N PRO A 102 0.54 6.73 12.20
CA PRO A 102 0.86 5.44 11.61
C PRO A 102 0.66 4.25 12.56
N GLU A 103 0.92 4.46 13.84
CA GLU A 103 0.82 3.51 14.94
C GLU A 103 -0.63 3.02 15.14
N HIS A 104 -1.62 3.87 14.86
CA HIS A 104 -3.05 3.52 14.93
C HIS A 104 -3.55 2.69 13.74
N LYS A 105 -2.72 2.47 12.70
CA LYS A 105 -3.15 1.78 11.47
C LYS A 105 -3.68 0.36 11.74
N GLY A 106 -3.09 -0.36 12.68
CA GLY A 106 -3.54 -1.71 13.06
C GLY A 106 -4.96 -1.70 13.61
N LEU A 107 -5.25 -0.77 14.52
CA LEU A 107 -6.57 -0.60 15.13
C LEU A 107 -7.62 -0.14 14.11
N ILE A 108 -7.29 0.84 13.29
CA ILE A 108 -8.19 1.33 12.22
C ILE A 108 -8.52 0.20 11.25
N SER A 109 -7.54 -0.65 10.91
CA SER A 109 -7.76 -1.82 10.06
C SER A 109 -8.64 -2.87 10.75
N TYR A 110 -8.45 -3.11 12.05
CA TYR A 110 -9.29 -4.00 12.83
C TYR A 110 -10.75 -3.53 12.86
N GLU A 111 -11.00 -2.24 13.12
CA GLU A 111 -12.34 -1.65 13.11
C GLU A 111 -12.98 -1.69 11.72
N LYS A 112 -12.23 -1.33 10.67
CA LYS A 112 -12.69 -1.43 9.27
C LYS A 112 -13.06 -2.87 8.89
N THR A 113 -12.30 -3.84 9.37
CA THR A 113 -12.61 -5.26 9.19
C THR A 113 -13.86 -5.64 9.96
N GLY A 114 -13.97 -5.17 11.21
CA GLY A 114 -15.12 -5.39 12.08
C GLY A 114 -16.44 -4.88 11.51
N THR A 115 -16.42 -3.72 10.85
CA THR A 115 -17.56 -3.08 10.16
C THR A 115 -17.76 -3.54 8.72
N SER A 116 -16.99 -4.53 8.24
CA SER A 116 -17.13 -5.00 6.86
C SER A 116 -18.33 -5.94 6.70
N ARG A 117 -18.82 -6.08 5.46
CA ARG A 117 -19.87 -7.04 5.10
C ARG A 117 -19.59 -8.46 5.60
N ARG A 118 -18.32 -8.88 5.55
CA ARG A 118 -17.93 -10.25 5.93
C ARG A 118 -18.20 -10.54 7.40
N PHE A 119 -18.01 -9.54 8.26
CA PHE A 119 -18.09 -9.70 9.71
C PHE A 119 -19.33 -9.07 10.36
N SER A 120 -20.08 -8.27 9.60
CA SER A 120 -21.35 -7.71 10.06
C SER A 120 -22.54 -8.59 9.65
N TRP A 121 -23.52 -8.74 10.53
CA TRP A 121 -24.81 -9.36 10.24
C TRP A 121 -25.85 -8.98 11.29
N TYR A 122 -27.05 -8.66 10.83
CA TYR A 122 -28.18 -8.23 11.64
C TYR A 122 -29.32 -9.19 11.33
N GLY A 123 -29.92 -9.77 12.35
CA GLY A 123 -31.09 -10.63 12.23
C GLY A 123 -32.13 -10.28 13.28
N LEU A 124 -33.28 -9.76 12.83
CA LEU A 124 -34.42 -9.41 13.68
C LEU A 124 -35.57 -10.41 13.44
N PRO A 125 -35.96 -11.20 14.44
CA PRO A 125 -37.18 -12.00 14.41
C PRO A 125 -38.46 -11.16 14.32
N ASN A 126 -39.59 -11.80 14.03
CA ASN A 126 -40.89 -11.13 14.07
C ASN A 126 -41.20 -10.65 15.50
N GLY A 127 -41.64 -9.40 15.67
CA GLY A 127 -41.90 -8.81 16.99
C GLY A 127 -40.66 -8.55 17.84
N CYS A 128 -39.46 -8.51 17.25
CA CYS A 128 -38.21 -8.29 17.98
C CYS A 128 -38.11 -6.86 18.55
N THR A 129 -38.15 -6.73 19.88
CA THR A 129 -37.88 -5.47 20.59
C THR A 129 -36.54 -5.43 21.31
N THR A 130 -35.86 -6.58 21.42
CA THR A 130 -34.61 -6.73 22.17
C THR A 130 -33.55 -7.41 21.31
N ILE A 131 -32.34 -6.85 21.27
CA ILE A 131 -31.21 -7.45 20.55
C ILE A 131 -30.07 -7.85 21.48
N PHE A 132 -29.34 -8.89 21.08
CA PHE A 132 -28.01 -9.21 21.60
C PHE A 132 -26.92 -8.65 20.68
N PHE A 133 -26.02 -7.83 21.25
CA PHE A 133 -24.86 -7.26 20.58
C PHE A 133 -23.55 -7.77 21.24
N PRO A 134 -22.93 -8.85 20.70
CA PRO A 134 -21.72 -9.42 21.30
C PRO A 134 -20.46 -8.55 21.11
N GLY A 135 -20.52 -7.51 20.26
CA GLY A 135 -19.37 -6.70 19.88
C GLY A 135 -18.44 -7.41 18.88
N CYS A 136 -17.26 -6.82 18.65
CA CYS A 136 -16.35 -7.27 17.59
C CYS A 136 -15.27 -8.27 18.04
N ALA A 137 -14.81 -8.19 19.29
CA ALA A 137 -13.71 -9.01 19.80
C ALA A 137 -14.18 -10.37 20.30
N LEU A 138 -15.24 -10.38 21.10
CA LEU A 138 -15.74 -11.56 21.80
C LEU A 138 -16.10 -12.72 20.84
N PRO A 139 -16.83 -12.50 19.72
CA PRO A 139 -17.11 -13.55 18.73
C PRO A 139 -15.86 -14.21 18.12
N GLY A 140 -14.72 -13.51 18.11
CA GLY A 140 -13.47 -14.03 17.58
C GLY A 140 -12.62 -14.74 18.63
N THR A 141 -12.46 -14.11 19.79
CA THR A 141 -11.63 -14.66 20.88
C THR A 141 -12.33 -15.81 21.60
N ARG A 142 -13.66 -15.75 21.74
CA ARG A 142 -14.47 -16.63 22.58
C ARG A 142 -15.79 -17.02 21.89
N PRO A 143 -15.72 -17.71 20.73
CA PRO A 143 -16.93 -18.05 19.97
C PRO A 143 -17.87 -18.98 20.74
N ALA A 144 -17.34 -19.91 21.54
CA ALA A 144 -18.14 -20.83 22.36
C ALA A 144 -18.94 -20.06 23.43
N ALA A 145 -18.26 -19.24 24.24
CA ALA A 145 -18.94 -18.41 25.24
C ALA A 145 -19.97 -17.45 24.61
N THR A 146 -19.67 -16.88 23.43
CA THR A 146 -20.63 -16.03 22.70
C THR A 146 -21.89 -16.79 22.31
N MET A 147 -21.76 -18.06 21.92
CA MET A 147 -22.88 -18.93 21.59
C MET A 147 -23.71 -19.28 22.83
N GLU A 148 -23.05 -19.64 23.94
CA GLU A 148 -23.74 -19.96 25.21
C GLU A 148 -24.53 -18.77 25.75
N VAL A 149 -23.96 -17.56 25.69
CA VAL A 149 -24.69 -16.33 26.03
C VAL A 149 -25.93 -16.17 25.17
N TYR A 150 -25.81 -16.34 23.83
CA TYR A 150 -26.98 -16.22 22.96
C TYR A 150 -28.05 -17.28 23.28
N ASN A 151 -27.65 -18.54 23.52
CA ASN A 151 -28.59 -19.62 23.85
C ASN A 151 -29.37 -19.29 25.13
N LYS A 152 -28.66 -18.88 26.20
CA LYS A 152 -29.29 -18.53 27.48
C LYS A 152 -30.19 -17.30 27.38
N LEU A 153 -29.76 -16.27 26.66
CA LEU A 153 -30.62 -15.11 26.41
C LEU A 153 -31.85 -15.46 25.56
N LYS A 154 -31.73 -16.41 24.63
CA LYS A 154 -32.83 -16.85 23.76
C LYS A 154 -33.89 -17.64 24.52
N GLU A 155 -33.48 -18.44 25.51
CA GLU A 155 -34.38 -19.13 26.44
C GLU A 155 -35.26 -18.12 27.19
N ALA A 156 -34.67 -17.02 27.68
CA ALA A 156 -35.38 -15.97 28.42
C ALA A 156 -36.14 -14.98 27.51
N ILE A 157 -35.70 -14.79 26.26
CA ILE A 157 -36.24 -13.80 25.33
C ILE A 157 -36.51 -14.49 23.98
N PRO A 158 -37.70 -15.08 23.79
CA PRO A 158 -38.02 -15.86 22.58
C PRO A 158 -37.91 -15.08 21.27
N ALA A 159 -38.18 -13.76 21.27
CA ALA A 159 -38.05 -12.89 20.09
C ALA A 159 -36.68 -12.17 19.99
N LEU A 160 -35.63 -12.66 20.68
CA LEU A 160 -34.31 -12.04 20.70
C LEU A 160 -33.70 -11.93 19.28
N GLY A 161 -33.36 -10.71 18.89
CA GLY A 161 -32.56 -10.42 17.71
C GLY A 161 -31.06 -10.51 17.98
N LEU A 162 -30.27 -10.59 16.92
CA LEU A 162 -28.81 -10.63 17.01
C LEU A 162 -28.19 -9.62 16.05
N VAL A 163 -27.26 -8.82 16.57
CA VAL A 163 -26.49 -7.88 15.77
C VAL A 163 -25.00 -8.12 16.00
N MET A 164 -24.36 -8.77 15.02
CA MET A 164 -22.91 -8.81 14.97
C MET A 164 -22.40 -7.60 14.20
N ASP A 165 -21.76 -6.66 14.89
CA ASP A 165 -21.07 -5.54 14.27
C ASP A 165 -20.00 -4.98 15.22
N CYS A 166 -19.22 -4.00 14.75
CA CYS A 166 -18.35 -3.20 15.60
C CYS A 166 -19.05 -1.89 16.01
N CYS A 167 -19.05 -1.58 17.30
CA CYS A 167 -19.60 -0.32 17.81
C CYS A 167 -18.75 0.92 17.47
N THR A 168 -17.62 0.75 16.78
CA THR A 168 -16.69 1.82 16.36
C THR A 168 -16.13 2.70 17.50
N LYS A 169 -16.09 2.16 18.72
CA LYS A 169 -15.43 2.82 19.86
C LYS A 169 -13.96 3.19 19.60
N PRO A 170 -13.15 2.40 18.87
CA PRO A 170 -11.80 2.83 18.49
C PRO A 170 -11.77 4.19 17.78
N SER A 171 -12.61 4.40 16.76
CA SER A 171 -12.70 5.70 16.08
C SER A 171 -13.25 6.80 16.98
N HIS A 172 -14.20 6.50 17.87
CA HIS A 172 -14.65 7.44 18.89
C HIS A 172 -13.48 7.94 19.76
N ASP A 173 -12.71 7.01 20.35
CA ASP A 173 -11.63 7.32 21.29
C ASP A 173 -10.42 7.98 20.59
N LEU A 174 -10.24 7.72 19.29
CA LEU A 174 -9.23 8.38 18.46
C LEU A 174 -9.65 9.79 17.99
N GLY A 175 -10.81 10.30 18.39
CA GLY A 175 -11.31 11.62 17.98
C GLY A 175 -11.87 11.66 16.55
N ARG A 176 -12.02 10.52 15.86
CA ARG A 176 -12.59 10.42 14.50
C ARG A 176 -14.11 10.47 14.55
N GLN A 177 -14.65 11.56 15.12
CA GLN A 177 -16.06 11.70 15.49
C GLN A 177 -16.99 11.57 14.28
N GLU A 178 -16.68 12.20 13.15
CA GLU A 178 -17.50 12.11 11.94
C GLU A 178 -17.65 10.65 11.46
N TYR A 179 -16.55 9.90 11.43
CA TYR A 179 -16.58 8.48 11.06
C TYR A 179 -17.39 7.65 12.06
N PHE A 180 -17.19 7.88 13.36
CA PHE A 180 -17.93 7.21 14.42
C PHE A 180 -19.44 7.47 14.30
N LEU A 181 -19.86 8.74 14.25
CA LEU A 181 -21.27 9.12 14.14
C LEU A 181 -21.92 8.55 12.89
N LYS A 182 -21.22 8.58 11.75
CA LYS A 182 -21.71 8.00 10.51
C LYS A 182 -21.92 6.49 10.59
N MET A 183 -20.94 5.76 11.14
CA MET A 183 -21.01 4.30 11.17
C MET A 183 -21.95 3.80 12.26
N PHE A 184 -21.87 4.39 13.45
CA PHE A 184 -22.69 4.02 14.60
C PHE A 184 -24.14 4.51 14.44
N GLY A 185 -24.34 5.77 14.06
CA GLY A 185 -25.68 6.36 13.84
C GLY A 185 -26.49 5.59 12.80
N GLU A 186 -25.87 5.25 11.67
CA GLU A 186 -26.55 4.46 10.63
C GLU A 186 -26.99 3.05 11.11
N MET A 187 -26.27 2.47 12.07
CA MET A 187 -26.71 1.23 12.72
C MET A 187 -27.86 1.50 13.69
N VAL A 188 -27.77 2.55 14.49
CA VAL A 188 -28.79 2.97 15.45
C VAL A 188 -30.11 3.24 14.73
N ASP A 189 -30.11 4.05 13.68
CA ASP A 189 -31.29 4.40 12.87
C ASP A 189 -31.99 3.14 12.33
N TRP A 190 -31.21 2.17 11.85
CA TRP A 190 -31.74 0.91 11.33
C TRP A 190 -32.39 0.05 12.43
N LEU A 191 -31.81 0.02 13.63
CA LEU A 191 -32.36 -0.71 14.77
C LEU A 191 -33.63 -0.05 15.30
N GLU A 192 -33.66 1.27 15.37
CA GLU A 192 -34.81 2.05 15.80
C GLU A 192 -35.99 1.87 14.83
N THR A 193 -35.73 1.99 13.52
CA THR A 193 -36.73 1.70 12.46
C THR A 193 -37.21 0.23 12.53
N GLY A 194 -36.33 -0.67 12.98
CA GLY A 194 -36.64 -2.08 13.21
C GLY A 194 -37.48 -2.36 14.46
N GLY A 195 -37.85 -1.35 15.25
CA GLY A 195 -38.66 -1.47 16.47
C GLY A 195 -37.89 -1.92 17.71
N VAL A 196 -36.55 -1.88 17.68
CA VAL A 196 -35.71 -2.23 18.83
C VAL A 196 -35.86 -1.17 19.92
N LYS A 197 -36.07 -1.62 21.16
CA LYS A 197 -36.20 -0.78 22.37
C LYS A 197 -35.12 -1.07 23.41
N ARG A 198 -34.57 -2.29 23.40
CA ARG A 198 -33.59 -2.76 24.39
C ARG A 198 -32.38 -3.40 23.71
N VAL A 199 -31.18 -3.06 24.17
CA VAL A 199 -29.91 -3.57 23.62
C VAL A 199 -29.10 -4.21 24.74
N LEU A 200 -28.89 -5.52 24.62
CA LEU A 200 -28.04 -6.30 25.53
C LEU A 200 -26.64 -6.42 24.94
N VAL A 201 -25.64 -5.83 25.60
CA VAL A 201 -24.25 -5.82 25.11
C VAL A 201 -23.34 -6.73 25.94
N ALA A 202 -22.50 -7.55 25.29
CA ALA A 202 -21.52 -8.36 26.01
C ALA A 202 -20.20 -7.64 26.31
N CYS A 203 -20.04 -6.40 25.83
CA CYS A 203 -18.79 -5.68 25.92
C CYS A 203 -19.03 -4.33 26.62
N PRO A 204 -18.36 -4.04 27.74
CA PRO A 204 -18.46 -2.76 28.45
C PRO A 204 -18.15 -1.55 27.57
N ASN A 205 -17.28 -1.71 26.58
CA ASN A 205 -16.97 -0.68 25.59
C ASN A 205 -18.17 -0.40 24.67
N CYS A 206 -18.97 -1.42 24.33
CA CYS A 206 -20.21 -1.24 23.59
C CYS A 206 -21.26 -0.58 24.47
N TYR A 207 -21.36 -0.97 25.75
CA TYR A 207 -22.26 -0.34 26.73
C TYR A 207 -22.06 1.18 26.75
N LYS A 208 -20.82 1.65 26.92
CA LYS A 208 -20.50 3.08 26.94
C LYS A 208 -21.03 3.84 25.72
N VAL A 209 -20.76 3.35 24.50
CA VAL A 209 -21.18 4.07 23.29
C VAL A 209 -22.69 3.98 23.03
N PHE A 210 -23.34 2.85 23.36
CA PHE A 210 -24.79 2.77 23.25
C PHE A 210 -25.49 3.66 24.29
N SER A 211 -25.05 3.66 25.55
CA SER A 211 -25.64 4.51 26.59
C SER A 211 -25.46 6.00 26.32
N GLU A 212 -24.35 6.42 25.70
CA GLU A 212 -24.09 7.85 25.42
C GLU A 212 -24.66 8.34 24.09
N TYR A 213 -24.63 7.51 23.04
CA TYR A 213 -24.95 7.92 21.68
C TYR A 213 -26.19 7.25 21.10
N ALA A 214 -26.87 6.39 21.87
CA ALA A 214 -28.15 5.81 21.50
C ALA A 214 -29.14 5.80 22.70
N PRO A 215 -29.43 6.97 23.32
CA PRO A 215 -30.28 7.07 24.51
C PRO A 215 -31.73 6.61 24.27
N GLN A 216 -32.16 6.49 23.01
CA GLN A 216 -33.47 5.91 22.67
C GLN A 216 -33.59 4.43 23.03
N PHE A 217 -32.47 3.72 23.24
CA PHE A 217 -32.48 2.32 23.65
C PHE A 217 -32.16 2.15 25.13
N ARG A 218 -32.95 1.31 25.82
CA ARG A 218 -32.56 0.78 27.13
C ARG A 218 -31.35 -0.14 26.94
N THR A 219 -30.17 0.34 27.31
CA THR A 219 -28.90 -0.38 27.15
C THR A 219 -28.48 -1.02 28.47
N GLU A 220 -28.25 -2.33 28.45
CA GLU A 220 -27.82 -3.13 29.61
C GLU A 220 -26.69 -4.05 29.17
N THR A 221 -25.81 -4.45 30.09
CA THR A 221 -24.88 -5.53 29.72
C THR A 221 -25.57 -6.89 29.84
N VAL A 222 -25.02 -7.90 29.20
CA VAL A 222 -25.57 -9.27 29.32
C VAL A 222 -25.42 -9.82 30.73
N TYR A 223 -24.52 -9.27 31.56
CA TYR A 223 -24.21 -9.83 32.87
C TYR A 223 -25.37 -9.66 33.84
N GLU A 224 -26.09 -8.54 33.80
CA GLU A 224 -27.30 -8.30 34.57
C GLU A 224 -28.35 -9.36 34.25
N THR A 225 -28.68 -9.56 32.96
CA THR A 225 -29.66 -10.58 32.56
C THR A 225 -29.18 -12.00 32.87
N LEU A 226 -27.88 -12.29 32.72
CA LEU A 226 -27.32 -13.60 33.04
C LEU A 226 -27.36 -13.89 34.54
N ALA A 227 -27.13 -12.89 35.40
CA ALA A 227 -27.25 -13.03 36.84
C ALA A 227 -28.67 -13.47 37.22
N ASP A 228 -29.70 -12.90 36.59
CA ASP A 228 -31.09 -13.24 36.88
C ASP A 228 -31.47 -14.67 36.45
N ILE A 229 -30.93 -15.16 35.32
CA ILE A 229 -31.38 -16.42 34.70
C ILE A 229 -30.48 -17.63 34.97
N LEU A 230 -29.21 -17.43 35.35
CA LEU A 230 -28.31 -18.54 35.63
C LEU A 230 -28.50 -19.05 37.07
N PRO A 231 -28.67 -20.36 37.27
CA PRO A 231 -28.81 -20.94 38.60
C PRO A 231 -27.46 -20.93 39.35
N GLU A 232 -27.53 -21.04 40.68
CA GLU A 232 -26.38 -21.37 41.51
C GLU A 232 -25.82 -22.75 41.14
N GLN A 233 -24.50 -22.86 41.00
CA GLN A 233 -23.85 -24.14 40.76
C GLN A 233 -23.70 -24.89 42.08
N THR A 234 -24.19 -26.14 42.12
CA THR A 234 -24.16 -27.01 43.30
C THR A 234 -22.77 -27.54 43.66
N GLN A 235 -21.81 -27.49 42.72
CA GLN A 235 -20.43 -27.88 42.98
C GLN A 235 -19.60 -26.67 43.41
N LYS A 236 -19.07 -26.71 44.65
CA LYS A 236 -18.08 -25.73 45.11
C LYS A 236 -16.83 -25.82 44.24
N ASN A 237 -16.45 -24.71 43.63
CA ASN A 237 -15.23 -24.61 42.85
C ASN A 237 -14.04 -24.48 43.80
N ASN A 238 -13.20 -25.51 43.90
CA ASN A 238 -11.98 -25.51 44.73
C ASN A 238 -10.83 -24.65 44.13
N SER A 239 -11.15 -23.72 43.25
CA SER A 239 -10.16 -22.81 42.65
C SER A 239 -9.62 -21.83 43.70
N PRO A 240 -8.33 -21.44 43.63
CA PRO A 240 -7.77 -20.41 44.49
C PRO A 240 -8.57 -19.09 44.42
N PRO A 241 -8.51 -18.23 45.46
CA PRO A 241 -9.13 -16.91 45.42
C PRO A 241 -8.69 -16.12 44.18
N ALA A 242 -9.67 -15.55 43.49
CA ALA A 242 -9.45 -14.65 42.36
C ALA A 242 -9.77 -13.21 42.76
N THR A 243 -9.44 -12.27 41.89
CA THR A 243 -9.75 -10.85 42.10
C THR A 243 -10.40 -10.25 40.86
N ILE A 244 -11.16 -9.16 41.00
CA ILE A 244 -11.92 -8.57 39.89
C ILE A 244 -11.21 -7.32 39.36
N HIS A 245 -11.13 -7.21 38.03
CA HIS A 245 -10.81 -5.96 37.35
C HIS A 245 -12.04 -5.40 36.64
N ASP A 246 -12.65 -4.39 37.27
CA ASP A 246 -13.75 -3.61 36.73
C ASP A 246 -13.28 -2.71 35.57
N PRO A 247 -13.81 -2.89 34.34
CA PRO A 247 -13.49 -2.05 33.20
C PRO A 247 -13.95 -0.61 33.41
N CYS A 248 -13.04 0.33 33.16
CA CYS A 248 -13.24 1.76 33.42
C CYS A 248 -14.51 2.39 32.80
N VAL A 249 -15.03 1.81 31.72
CA VAL A 249 -16.20 2.31 30.98
C VAL A 249 -17.54 2.07 31.68
N VAL A 250 -17.59 1.16 32.66
CA VAL A 250 -18.77 0.93 33.52
C VAL A 250 -18.55 1.42 34.95
N ARG A 251 -17.50 2.21 35.19
CA ARG A 251 -17.12 2.73 36.52
C ARG A 251 -18.29 3.38 37.25
N ALA A 252 -19.07 4.20 36.54
CA ALA A 252 -20.21 4.93 37.10
C ALA A 252 -21.52 4.12 37.14
N ASN A 253 -21.51 2.83 36.77
CA ASN A 253 -22.68 1.97 36.82
C ASN A 253 -22.43 0.78 37.76
N ALA A 254 -23.15 0.75 38.87
CA ALA A 254 -23.07 -0.32 39.87
C ALA A 254 -23.74 -1.63 39.41
N ALA A 255 -24.72 -1.59 38.51
CA ALA A 255 -25.49 -2.79 38.14
C ALA A 255 -24.64 -3.87 37.44
N PRO A 256 -23.82 -3.59 36.41
CA PRO A 256 -22.90 -4.57 35.84
C PRO A 256 -21.87 -5.07 36.86
N GLN A 257 -21.40 -4.19 37.74
CA GLN A 257 -20.40 -4.53 38.77
C GLN A 257 -20.97 -5.51 39.80
N ALA A 258 -22.22 -5.30 40.23
CA ALA A 258 -22.93 -6.21 41.13
C ALA A 258 -23.24 -7.54 40.43
N ALA A 259 -23.75 -7.50 39.20
CA ALA A 259 -24.07 -8.70 38.43
C ALA A 259 -22.86 -9.60 38.18
N VAL A 260 -21.68 -9.02 37.93
CA VAL A 260 -20.42 -9.78 37.78
C VAL A 260 -20.06 -10.52 39.07
N ARG A 261 -20.22 -9.86 40.22
CA ARG A 261 -19.93 -10.46 41.53
C ARG A 261 -20.92 -11.57 41.87
N ASP A 262 -22.21 -11.35 41.62
CA ASP A 262 -23.26 -12.36 41.77
C ASP A 262 -22.99 -13.59 40.89
N LEU A 263 -22.68 -13.39 39.61
CA LEU A 263 -22.33 -14.48 38.69
C LEU A 263 -21.11 -15.29 39.15
N LEU A 264 -20.11 -14.64 39.74
CA LEU A 264 -18.93 -15.32 40.27
C LEU A 264 -19.24 -16.09 41.56
N ALA A 265 -20.10 -15.52 42.42
CA ALA A 265 -20.59 -16.22 43.61
C ALA A 265 -21.40 -17.47 43.23
N LYS A 266 -22.31 -17.35 42.24
CA LYS A 266 -23.08 -18.47 41.67
C LYS A 266 -22.20 -19.54 41.02
N ALA A 267 -21.05 -19.16 40.47
CA ALA A 267 -20.04 -20.08 39.95
C ALA A 267 -19.10 -20.65 41.04
N GLY A 268 -19.36 -20.36 42.32
CA GLY A 268 -18.58 -20.84 43.45
C GLY A 268 -17.15 -20.27 43.53
N GLN A 269 -16.85 -19.19 42.82
CA GLN A 269 -15.51 -18.58 42.80
C GLN A 269 -15.35 -17.61 43.98
N LEU A 270 -14.40 -17.89 44.87
CA LEU A 270 -14.03 -16.97 45.95
C LEU A 270 -13.31 -15.73 45.37
N ILE A 271 -13.73 -14.54 45.80
CA ILE A 271 -13.20 -13.25 45.36
C ILE A 271 -12.56 -12.48 46.52
N GLU A 272 -11.33 -12.03 46.31
CA GLU A 272 -10.63 -11.07 47.14
C GLU A 272 -10.37 -9.79 46.33
N GLU A 273 -11.01 -8.69 46.72
CA GLU A 273 -10.95 -7.43 45.98
C GLU A 273 -9.56 -6.77 46.07
N MET A 274 -9.16 -6.13 44.98
CA MET A 274 -7.98 -5.26 44.97
C MET A 274 -8.28 -3.95 45.71
N PRO A 275 -7.25 -3.24 46.23
CA PRO A 275 -7.45 -1.92 46.87
C PRO A 275 -8.24 -0.94 46.00
N HIS A 276 -8.00 -0.95 44.69
CA HIS A 276 -8.78 -0.19 43.71
C HIS A 276 -9.76 -1.11 42.98
N THR A 277 -11.05 -0.91 43.26
CA THR A 277 -12.17 -1.69 42.71
C THR A 277 -13.38 -0.78 42.41
N GLY A 278 -14.32 -1.26 41.59
CA GLY A 278 -15.53 -0.53 41.22
C GLY A 278 -15.26 0.88 40.69
N GLN A 279 -15.77 1.90 41.40
CA GLN A 279 -15.63 3.31 41.00
C GLN A 279 -14.19 3.82 40.98
N THR A 280 -13.27 3.23 41.74
CA THR A 280 -11.87 3.68 41.84
C THR A 280 -10.90 2.76 41.11
N ALA A 281 -11.38 1.73 40.41
CA ALA A 281 -10.54 0.79 39.66
C ALA A 281 -9.52 1.51 38.75
N LEU A 282 -8.26 1.07 38.82
CA LEU A 282 -7.19 1.65 37.98
C LEU A 282 -7.35 1.26 36.51
N CYS A 283 -6.71 2.02 35.61
CA CYS A 283 -6.70 1.71 34.18
C CYS A 283 -6.02 0.36 33.91
N CYS A 284 -6.48 -0.38 32.89
CA CYS A 284 -5.80 -1.59 32.43
C CYS A 284 -4.61 -1.32 31.50
N GLY A 285 -4.47 -0.10 30.96
CA GLY A 285 -3.46 0.27 29.96
C GLY A 285 -3.94 0.21 28.50
N GLU A 286 -5.04 -0.49 28.20
CA GLU A 286 -5.52 -0.66 26.82
C GLU A 286 -6.34 0.53 26.28
N GLY A 287 -7.04 1.25 27.17
CA GLY A 287 -7.98 2.33 26.81
C GLY A 287 -7.34 3.42 25.97
N GLY A 288 -8.12 4.05 25.08
CA GLY A 288 -7.63 5.14 24.22
C GLY A 288 -6.56 4.73 23.20
N THR A 289 -6.20 3.44 23.13
CA THR A 289 -5.09 2.88 22.33
C THR A 289 -3.73 3.50 22.67
N VAL A 290 -3.55 3.83 23.95
CA VAL A 290 -2.32 4.47 24.44
C VAL A 290 -1.09 3.61 24.15
N GLY A 291 -1.21 2.27 24.21
CA GLY A 291 -0.09 1.37 23.93
C GLY A 291 0.48 1.45 22.51
N ALA A 292 -0.19 2.14 21.57
CA ALA A 292 0.35 2.40 20.25
C ALA A 292 1.31 3.61 20.21
N LEU A 293 1.09 4.62 21.06
CA LEU A 293 1.87 5.86 21.07
C LEU A 293 2.78 6.01 22.29
N ALA A 294 2.34 5.54 23.45
CA ALA A 294 3.07 5.52 24.71
C ALA A 294 3.00 4.12 25.34
N PRO A 295 3.75 3.14 24.79
CA PRO A 295 3.75 1.76 25.28
C PRO A 295 4.19 1.66 26.74
N ASP A 296 5.19 2.43 27.16
CA ASP A 296 5.69 2.44 28.54
C ASP A 296 4.61 2.92 29.52
N LEU A 297 3.84 3.95 29.14
CA LEU A 297 2.72 4.44 29.94
C LEU A 297 1.60 3.41 30.04
N ALA A 298 1.28 2.73 28.93
CA ALA A 298 0.29 1.65 28.93
C ALA A 298 0.73 0.47 29.81
N ASP A 299 2.01 0.10 29.72
CA ASP A 299 2.59 -1.01 30.45
C ASP A 299 2.71 -0.73 31.96
N GLY A 300 3.05 0.50 32.35
CA GLY A 300 3.08 0.93 33.76
C GLY A 300 1.72 0.80 34.47
N TRP A 301 0.59 0.90 33.74
CA TRP A 301 -0.73 0.58 34.29
C TRP A 301 -0.87 -0.91 34.61
N GLY A 302 -0.37 -1.78 33.73
CA GLY A 302 -0.35 -3.22 33.93
C GLY A 302 0.48 -3.63 35.15
N GLU A 303 1.62 -2.96 35.39
CA GLU A 303 2.47 -3.18 36.56
C GLU A 303 1.77 -2.81 37.87
N ARG A 304 1.10 -1.64 37.92
CA ARG A 304 0.31 -1.25 39.09
C ARG A 304 -0.80 -2.25 39.39
N ARG A 305 -1.51 -2.73 38.37
CA ARG A 305 -2.52 -3.78 38.54
C ARG A 305 -1.93 -5.11 38.97
N ALA A 306 -0.74 -5.46 38.50
CA ALA A 306 -0.06 -6.69 38.91
C ALA A 306 0.33 -6.65 40.38
N ALA A 307 0.82 -5.50 40.85
CA ALA A 307 1.13 -5.27 42.26
C ALA A 307 -0.12 -5.42 43.14
N GLU A 308 -1.26 -4.84 42.74
CA GLU A 308 -2.52 -4.97 43.48
C GLU A 308 -3.09 -6.38 43.49
N ALA A 309 -2.98 -7.10 42.36
CA ALA A 309 -3.44 -8.48 42.28
C ALA A 309 -2.64 -9.41 43.20
N ALA A 310 -1.39 -9.05 43.54
CA ALA A 310 -0.49 -9.81 44.41
C ALA A 310 -0.44 -11.31 44.04
N GLY A 311 -0.27 -11.59 42.74
CA GLY A 311 -0.18 -12.96 42.20
C GLY A 311 -1.52 -13.69 42.00
N ARG A 312 -2.65 -13.13 42.45
CA ARG A 312 -3.98 -13.74 42.24
C ARG A 312 -4.40 -13.68 40.77
N ARG A 313 -5.23 -14.65 40.37
CA ARG A 313 -5.90 -14.64 39.06
C ARG A 313 -6.84 -13.44 38.99
N VAL A 314 -6.76 -12.67 37.91
CA VAL A 314 -7.63 -11.52 37.67
C VAL A 314 -8.78 -11.94 36.75
N ILE A 315 -10.01 -11.65 37.16
CA ILE A 315 -11.21 -11.85 36.35
C ILE A 315 -11.70 -10.48 35.87
N THR A 316 -11.96 -10.36 34.58
CA THR A 316 -12.54 -9.15 33.99
C THR A 316 -13.61 -9.51 32.99
N TYR A 317 -14.49 -8.58 32.68
CA TYR A 317 -15.60 -8.76 31.75
C TYR A 317 -15.47 -7.82 30.54
N CYS A 318 -14.23 -7.42 30.24
CA CYS A 318 -13.86 -6.74 29.01
C CYS A 318 -12.76 -7.53 28.29
N ALA A 319 -13.01 -7.97 27.06
CA ALA A 319 -12.03 -8.69 26.25
C ALA A 319 -10.74 -7.88 26.00
N GLY A 320 -10.84 -6.54 25.90
CA GLY A 320 -9.69 -5.66 25.77
C GLY A 320 -8.81 -5.64 27.02
N CYS A 321 -9.42 -5.46 28.20
CA CYS A 321 -8.71 -5.56 29.48
C CYS A 321 -8.05 -6.93 29.64
N ALA A 322 -8.79 -8.01 29.31
CA ALA A 322 -8.27 -9.37 29.40
C ALA A 322 -7.04 -9.59 28.51
N ASN A 323 -7.07 -9.07 27.29
CA ASN A 323 -5.98 -9.20 26.33
C ASN A 323 -4.73 -8.40 26.75
N HIS A 324 -4.92 -7.18 27.27
CA HIS A 324 -3.79 -6.33 27.67
C HIS A 324 -3.15 -6.80 28.98
N LEU A 325 -3.95 -6.98 30.03
CA LEU A 325 -3.46 -7.44 31.33
C LEU A 325 -2.92 -8.88 31.24
N GLY A 326 -3.46 -9.70 30.35
CA GLY A 326 -3.01 -11.08 30.12
C GLY A 326 -1.57 -11.22 29.61
N LYS A 327 -0.91 -10.10 29.22
CA LYS A 327 0.53 -10.09 28.91
C LYS A 327 1.40 -10.33 30.14
N ARG A 328 0.89 -10.01 31.34
CA ARG A 328 1.64 -10.00 32.61
C ARG A 328 0.95 -10.80 33.72
N LEU A 329 -0.38 -10.82 33.72
CA LEU A 329 -1.20 -11.43 34.76
C LEU A 329 -1.90 -12.68 34.25
N GLN A 330 -2.23 -13.58 35.17
CA GLN A 330 -3.18 -14.65 34.87
C GLN A 330 -4.58 -14.04 34.80
N VAL A 331 -5.07 -13.78 33.59
CA VAL A 331 -6.36 -13.14 33.38
C VAL A 331 -7.37 -14.09 32.77
N SER A 332 -8.61 -14.04 33.24
CA SER A 332 -9.72 -14.75 32.64
C SER A 332 -10.88 -13.81 32.38
N HIS A 333 -11.60 -14.06 31.30
CA HIS A 333 -12.83 -13.35 31.07
C HIS A 333 -13.94 -13.96 31.93
N LEU A 334 -14.86 -13.16 32.45
CA LEU A 334 -16.00 -13.63 33.25
C LEU A 334 -16.73 -14.80 32.55
N LEU A 335 -17.03 -14.63 31.27
CA LEU A 335 -17.69 -15.65 30.44
C LEU A 335 -16.91 -16.97 30.33
N ASP A 336 -15.58 -16.94 30.42
CA ASP A 336 -14.75 -18.16 30.40
C ASP A 336 -14.94 -18.95 31.70
N VAL A 337 -15.14 -18.23 32.82
CA VAL A 337 -15.34 -18.80 34.15
C VAL A 337 -16.74 -19.40 34.27
N ILE A 338 -17.79 -18.63 33.94
CA ILE A 338 -19.18 -19.07 34.16
C ILE A 338 -19.62 -20.23 33.24
N PHE A 339 -19.09 -20.30 32.03
CA PHE A 339 -19.45 -21.34 31.04
C PHE A 339 -18.36 -22.42 30.89
N ASN A 340 -17.29 -22.36 31.69
CA ASN A 340 -16.14 -23.27 31.61
C ASN A 340 -15.64 -23.48 30.16
N THR A 341 -15.48 -22.39 29.41
CA THR A 341 -15.13 -22.47 27.99
C THR A 341 -13.62 -22.59 27.77
N PRO A 342 -13.17 -23.14 26.61
CA PRO A 342 -11.75 -23.25 26.29
C PRO A 342 -11.02 -21.90 26.33
N LYS A 343 -9.68 -21.96 26.44
CA LYS A 343 -8.81 -20.78 26.38
C LYS A 343 -9.13 -19.89 25.16
N PRO A 344 -9.01 -18.55 25.31
CA PRO A 344 -9.32 -17.64 24.23
C PRO A 344 -8.42 -17.86 23.01
N SER A 345 -9.01 -17.77 21.82
CA SER A 345 -8.28 -17.84 20.56
C SER A 345 -7.49 -16.55 20.30
N SER A 346 -6.33 -16.67 19.66
CA SER A 346 -5.49 -15.57 19.19
C SER A 346 -5.58 -15.39 17.67
N GLY A 347 -5.12 -14.24 17.16
CA GLY A 347 -5.07 -13.99 15.71
C GLY A 347 -4.08 -14.95 15.02
N PRO A 348 -4.35 -15.41 13.78
CA PRO A 348 -5.45 -15.03 12.89
C PRO A 348 -6.74 -15.86 13.05
N ILE A 349 -6.74 -16.88 13.93
CA ILE A 349 -7.87 -17.81 14.11
C ILE A 349 -9.14 -17.07 14.53
N THR A 350 -9.00 -15.97 15.28
CA THR A 350 -10.13 -15.11 15.68
C THR A 350 -11.00 -14.67 14.52
N TYR A 351 -10.44 -14.38 13.35
CA TYR A 351 -11.24 -14.00 12.17
C TYR A 351 -12.03 -15.19 11.62
N LEU A 352 -11.43 -16.39 11.58
CA LEU A 352 -12.13 -17.59 11.15
C LEU A 352 -13.29 -17.93 12.09
N ASN A 353 -13.07 -17.79 13.40
CA ASN A 353 -14.09 -17.97 14.43
C ASN A 353 -15.29 -17.04 14.21
N ARG A 354 -15.06 -15.76 13.93
CA ARG A 354 -16.13 -14.80 13.63
C ARG A 354 -16.94 -15.20 12.39
N LEU A 355 -16.28 -15.67 11.33
CA LEU A 355 -16.97 -16.11 10.11
C LEU A 355 -17.79 -17.38 10.34
N ARG A 356 -17.24 -18.35 11.06
CA ARG A 356 -17.95 -19.58 11.45
C ARG A 356 -19.16 -19.26 12.32
N LEU A 357 -18.99 -18.38 13.31
CA LEU A 357 -20.06 -18.00 14.22
C LEU A 357 -21.16 -17.22 13.49
N LYS A 358 -20.80 -16.30 12.57
CA LYS A 358 -21.76 -15.65 11.65
C LYS A 358 -22.61 -16.67 10.91
N SER A 359 -21.97 -17.66 10.30
CA SER A 359 -22.64 -18.69 9.51
C SER A 359 -23.59 -19.52 10.37
N ARG A 360 -23.22 -19.83 11.61
CA ARG A 360 -24.10 -20.51 12.58
C ARG A 360 -25.28 -19.63 12.97
N PHE A 361 -25.05 -18.37 13.31
CA PHE A 361 -26.13 -17.46 13.70
C PHE A 361 -27.16 -17.23 12.61
N LYS A 362 -26.73 -17.14 11.35
CA LYS A 362 -27.64 -17.08 10.19
C LYS A 362 -28.59 -18.27 10.08
N LYS A 363 -28.22 -19.43 10.61
CA LYS A 363 -29.04 -20.64 10.58
C LYS A 363 -30.00 -20.75 11.76
N ILE A 364 -29.61 -20.27 12.94
CA ILE A 364 -30.37 -20.50 14.19
C ILE A 364 -31.26 -19.32 14.59
N VAL A 365 -30.96 -18.10 14.14
CA VAL A 365 -31.78 -16.92 14.46
C VAL A 365 -32.92 -16.88 13.43
N PRO A 366 -34.20 -16.98 13.84
CA PRO A 366 -35.35 -16.97 12.94
C PRO A 366 -35.65 -15.52 12.48
N ALA A 367 -34.74 -14.93 11.73
CA ALA A 367 -34.79 -13.53 11.34
C ALA A 367 -35.77 -13.31 10.17
N LYS A 368 -36.79 -12.47 10.39
CA LYS A 368 -37.70 -11.99 9.34
C LYS A 368 -37.04 -10.91 8.51
N VAL A 369 -36.29 -10.02 9.17
CA VAL A 369 -35.53 -8.94 8.53
C VAL A 369 -34.05 -9.19 8.78
N THR A 370 -33.26 -9.18 7.71
CA THR A 370 -31.81 -9.31 7.80
C THR A 370 -31.08 -8.20 7.07
N ARG A 371 -29.88 -7.88 7.55
CA ARG A 371 -29.00 -6.89 6.93
C ARG A 371 -27.54 -7.30 7.10
N GLU A 372 -26.69 -6.85 6.18
CA GLU A 372 -25.22 -6.81 6.34
C GLU A 372 -24.75 -5.40 5.97
N ARG A 373 -23.64 -4.93 6.52
CA ARG A 373 -23.09 -3.65 6.07
C ARG A 373 -22.65 -3.75 4.62
N THR A 374 -23.11 -2.84 3.78
CA THR A 374 -22.55 -2.63 2.45
C THR A 374 -21.21 -1.91 2.62
N THR A 375 -20.10 -2.60 2.32
CA THR A 375 -18.79 -1.96 2.35
C THR A 375 -18.77 -0.78 1.37
N ILE A 376 -18.58 0.44 1.87
CA ILE A 376 -17.98 1.53 1.07
C ILE A 376 -16.48 1.20 0.95
N GLY A 377 -16.19 0.12 0.23
CA GLY A 377 -14.85 -0.38 -0.02
C GLY A 377 -14.60 -0.34 -1.51
N SER A 378 -13.55 0.37 -1.93
CA SER A 378 -13.03 0.37 -3.29
C SER A 378 -12.61 -1.04 -3.68
N GLY A 379 -13.56 -1.83 -4.19
CA GLY A 379 -13.28 -3.16 -4.71
C GLY A 379 -12.17 -3.07 -5.76
N ILE A 380 -11.07 -3.77 -5.52
CA ILE A 380 -9.94 -3.99 -6.45
C ILE A 380 -10.43 -4.41 -7.84
N LEU A 381 -11.61 -5.00 -7.92
CA LEU A 381 -12.27 -5.39 -9.17
C LEU A 381 -12.42 -4.24 -10.17
N LYS A 382 -12.71 -3.01 -9.74
CA LYS A 382 -12.89 -1.88 -10.67
C LYS A 382 -11.57 -1.34 -11.26
N PRO A 383 -10.49 -1.11 -10.50
CA PRO A 383 -9.18 -0.83 -11.09
C PRO A 383 -8.62 -2.02 -11.87
N LEU A 384 -8.95 -3.26 -11.49
CA LEU A 384 -8.62 -4.45 -12.27
C LEU A 384 -9.36 -4.45 -13.62
N ILE A 385 -10.67 -4.18 -13.63
CA ILE A 385 -11.48 -4.05 -14.87
C ILE A 385 -10.97 -2.89 -15.73
N PHE A 386 -10.65 -1.74 -15.14
CA PHE A 386 -10.09 -0.62 -15.89
C PHE A 386 -8.73 -0.97 -16.49
N LEU A 387 -7.84 -1.62 -15.72
CA LEU A 387 -6.53 -2.06 -16.19
C LEU A 387 -6.66 -3.14 -17.27
N THR A 388 -7.55 -4.12 -17.10
CA THR A 388 -7.78 -5.17 -18.12
C THR A 388 -8.43 -4.61 -19.37
N THR A 389 -9.34 -3.63 -19.25
CA THR A 389 -9.94 -2.95 -20.40
C THR A 389 -8.90 -2.11 -21.14
N LEU A 390 -8.03 -1.39 -20.41
CA LEU A 390 -6.94 -0.62 -20.99
C LEU A 390 -5.92 -1.52 -21.70
N VAL A 391 -5.52 -2.63 -21.06
CA VAL A 391 -4.62 -3.62 -21.66
C VAL A 391 -5.26 -4.29 -22.88
N ALA A 392 -6.55 -4.64 -22.81
CA ALA A 392 -7.31 -5.20 -23.93
C ALA A 392 -7.43 -4.21 -25.09
N LEU A 393 -7.65 -2.92 -24.81
CA LEU A 393 -7.70 -1.87 -25.84
C LEU A 393 -6.33 -1.68 -26.52
N ILE A 394 -5.24 -1.64 -25.74
CA ILE A 394 -3.87 -1.57 -26.27
C ILE A 394 -3.56 -2.80 -27.13
N PHE A 395 -3.99 -3.99 -26.70
CA PHE A 395 -3.79 -5.24 -27.43
C PHE A 395 -4.63 -5.30 -28.72
N LEU A 396 -5.89 -4.84 -28.66
CA LEU A 396 -6.78 -4.71 -29.83
C LEU A 396 -6.21 -3.72 -30.86
N VAL A 397 -5.71 -2.56 -30.44
CA VAL A 397 -5.07 -1.58 -31.34
C VAL A 397 -3.81 -2.17 -31.99
N ARG A 398 -3.02 -2.97 -31.27
CA ARG A 398 -1.86 -3.66 -31.86
C ARG A 398 -2.23 -4.76 -32.86
N ILE A 399 -3.31 -5.51 -32.61
CA ILE A 399 -3.76 -6.60 -33.49
C ILE A 399 -4.51 -6.07 -34.71
N SER A 400 -5.29 -4.98 -34.55
CA SER A 400 -6.09 -4.37 -35.62
C SER A 400 -5.28 -3.78 -36.79
N GLY A 401 -3.94 -3.78 -36.71
CA GLY A 401 -3.08 -3.24 -37.76
C GLY A 401 -3.07 -1.71 -37.84
N VAL A 402 -3.78 -0.99 -36.96
CA VAL A 402 -3.82 0.49 -36.92
C VAL A 402 -2.42 1.10 -36.77
N GLY A 403 -1.50 0.39 -36.12
CA GLY A 403 -0.09 0.79 -36.04
C GLY A 403 0.59 0.97 -37.40
N GLN A 404 0.16 0.24 -38.44
CA GLN A 404 0.69 0.35 -39.80
C GLN A 404 0.26 1.66 -40.49
N TYR A 405 -0.79 2.34 -40.03
CA TYR A 405 -1.20 3.66 -40.52
C TYR A 405 -0.51 4.81 -39.78
N LEU A 406 0.14 4.51 -38.65
CA LEU A 406 0.93 5.45 -37.85
C LEU A 406 2.42 5.44 -38.23
N GLU A 407 2.79 4.74 -39.31
CA GLU A 407 4.13 4.80 -39.88
C GLU A 407 4.46 6.24 -40.32
N PRO A 408 5.65 6.77 -39.97
CA PRO A 408 6.02 8.16 -40.28
C PRO A 408 5.87 8.52 -41.76
N GLU A 409 6.10 7.56 -42.65
CA GLU A 409 6.03 7.72 -44.11
C GLU A 409 4.60 7.92 -44.61
N LYS A 410 3.63 7.14 -44.10
CA LYS A 410 2.22 7.27 -44.45
C LYS A 410 1.59 8.53 -43.85
N LEU A 411 1.95 8.87 -42.61
CA LEU A 411 1.54 10.13 -42.00
C LEU A 411 2.09 11.34 -42.76
N ARG A 412 3.36 11.27 -43.19
CA ARG A 412 3.97 12.29 -44.05
C ARG A 412 3.21 12.44 -45.38
N ALA A 413 2.91 11.34 -46.06
CA ALA A 413 2.17 11.35 -47.32
C ALA A 413 0.75 11.91 -47.14
N LEU A 414 0.07 11.52 -46.05
CA LEU A 414 -1.25 12.01 -45.68
C LEU A 414 -1.23 13.53 -45.47
N PHE A 415 -0.35 14.05 -44.61
CA PHE A 415 -0.30 15.49 -44.35
C PHE A 415 0.17 16.30 -45.57
N ALA A 416 1.12 15.79 -46.36
CA ALA A 416 1.55 16.43 -47.58
C ALA A 416 0.43 16.55 -48.64
N SER A 417 -0.51 15.60 -48.67
CA SER A 417 -1.64 15.61 -49.62
C SER A 417 -2.63 16.75 -49.40
N PHE A 418 -2.69 17.33 -48.18
CA PHE A 418 -3.60 18.43 -47.84
C PHE A 418 -3.08 19.83 -48.20
N GLY A 419 -1.87 19.94 -48.78
CA GLY A 419 -1.32 21.20 -49.28
C GLY A 419 -1.32 22.33 -48.24
N ILE A 420 -1.98 23.45 -48.53
CA ILE A 420 -2.04 24.64 -47.66
C ILE A 420 -2.78 24.35 -46.33
N ALA A 421 -3.72 23.39 -46.31
CA ALA A 421 -4.47 23.02 -45.11
C ALA A 421 -3.68 22.07 -44.17
N ALA A 422 -2.53 21.55 -44.61
CA ALA A 422 -1.74 20.57 -43.87
C ALA A 422 -1.41 20.96 -42.41
N PRO A 423 -1.06 22.22 -42.08
CA PRO A 423 -0.79 22.63 -40.70
C PRO A 423 -2.01 22.49 -39.77
N LEU A 424 -3.20 22.88 -40.24
CA LEU A 424 -4.43 22.83 -39.44
C LEU A 424 -4.85 21.38 -39.18
N ILE A 425 -4.78 20.53 -40.22
CA ILE A 425 -5.08 19.11 -40.10
C ILE A 425 -4.09 18.41 -39.17
N TYR A 426 -2.80 18.75 -39.25
CA TYR A 426 -1.77 18.23 -38.34
C TYR A 426 -2.05 18.61 -36.88
N ILE A 427 -2.36 19.88 -36.61
CA ILE A 427 -2.70 20.37 -35.25
C ILE A 427 -3.94 19.67 -34.72
N ALA A 428 -4.99 19.53 -35.54
CA ALA A 428 -6.22 18.85 -35.16
C ALA A 428 -5.95 17.37 -34.82
N PHE A 429 -5.18 16.68 -35.67
CA PHE A 429 -4.80 15.28 -35.44
C PHE A 429 -3.99 15.11 -34.16
N TYR A 430 -2.98 15.96 -33.95
CA TYR A 430 -2.17 15.94 -32.72
C TYR A 430 -3.02 16.30 -31.48
N THR A 431 -4.03 17.16 -31.61
CA THR A 431 -4.91 17.52 -30.48
C THR A 431 -5.69 16.31 -29.96
N PHE A 432 -6.21 15.44 -30.83
CA PHE A 432 -6.99 14.28 -30.38
C PHE A 432 -6.14 13.04 -30.09
N ALA A 433 -4.94 12.94 -30.68
CA ALA A 433 -4.07 11.78 -30.52
C ALA A 433 -3.74 11.40 -29.07
N PRO A 434 -3.35 12.33 -28.16
CA PRO A 434 -3.10 12.01 -26.75
C PRO A 434 -4.34 11.52 -26.00
N ALA A 435 -5.51 12.06 -26.32
CA ALA A 435 -6.78 11.62 -25.73
C ALA A 435 -7.15 10.19 -26.15
N LEU A 436 -6.79 9.82 -27.39
CA LEU A 436 -6.93 8.47 -27.95
C LEU A 436 -5.75 7.54 -27.60
N MET A 437 -4.84 7.95 -26.71
CA MET A 437 -3.65 7.20 -26.31
C MET A 437 -2.70 6.84 -27.47
N LEU A 438 -2.77 7.57 -28.58
CA LEU A 438 -1.88 7.37 -29.73
C LEU A 438 -0.45 7.84 -29.40
N PRO A 439 0.59 7.16 -29.90
CA PRO A 439 1.97 7.55 -29.67
C PRO A 439 2.26 8.89 -30.36
N GLY A 440 2.75 9.88 -29.60
CA GLY A 440 3.08 11.21 -30.14
C GLY A 440 4.39 11.26 -30.94
N LEU A 441 5.28 10.27 -30.77
CA LEU A 441 6.58 10.23 -31.44
C LEU A 441 6.47 10.16 -32.97
N PRO A 442 5.71 9.22 -33.58
CA PRO A 442 5.54 9.17 -35.04
C PRO A 442 4.92 10.45 -35.61
N ILE A 443 3.97 11.04 -34.89
CA ILE A 443 3.28 12.28 -35.30
C ILE A 443 4.28 13.44 -35.33
N SER A 444 5.10 13.57 -34.28
CA SER A 444 6.13 14.63 -34.19
C SER A 444 7.20 14.49 -35.28
N ILE A 445 7.59 13.26 -35.62
CA ILE A 445 8.52 12.99 -36.73
C ILE A 445 7.88 13.40 -38.06
N ALA A 446 6.62 13.01 -38.31
CA ALA A 446 5.89 13.43 -39.50
C ALA A 446 5.84 14.96 -39.62
N GLY A 447 5.52 15.68 -38.53
CA GLY A 447 5.53 17.14 -38.51
C GLY A 447 6.89 17.76 -38.81
N ALA A 448 7.97 17.20 -38.26
CA ALA A 448 9.35 17.65 -38.55
C ALA A 448 9.73 17.49 -40.02
N THR A 449 9.31 16.38 -40.64
CA THR A 449 9.67 16.05 -42.03
C THR A 449 8.82 16.76 -43.08
N VAL A 450 7.57 17.13 -42.74
CA VAL A 450 6.64 17.83 -43.64
C VAL A 450 6.85 19.34 -43.58
N PHE A 451 7.00 19.92 -42.38
CA PHE A 451 7.02 21.37 -42.18
C PHE A 451 8.43 21.94 -41.90
N GLY A 452 9.45 21.08 -41.76
CA GLY A 452 10.81 21.49 -41.45
C GLY A 452 11.04 21.87 -39.98
N PRO A 453 12.27 22.28 -39.61
CA PRO A 453 12.67 22.46 -38.21
C PRO A 453 11.93 23.61 -37.50
N VAL A 454 11.64 24.71 -38.19
CA VAL A 454 11.01 25.89 -37.56
C VAL A 454 9.49 25.70 -37.46
N TRP A 455 8.81 25.50 -38.58
CA TRP A 455 7.34 25.36 -38.60
C TRP A 455 6.88 24.03 -38.00
N GLY A 456 7.69 22.97 -38.10
CA GLY A 456 7.43 21.71 -37.40
C GLY A 456 7.40 21.88 -35.88
N VAL A 457 8.27 22.72 -35.30
CA VAL A 457 8.22 23.05 -33.86
C VAL A 457 6.93 23.78 -33.52
N VAL A 458 6.61 24.83 -34.28
CA VAL A 458 5.42 25.67 -34.04
C VAL A 458 4.15 24.83 -34.05
N TYR A 459 3.91 24.04 -35.10
CA TYR A 459 2.69 23.24 -35.19
C TYR A 459 2.65 22.09 -34.18
N THR A 460 3.81 21.48 -33.88
CA THR A 460 3.89 20.37 -32.91
C THR A 460 3.64 20.86 -31.49
N ILE A 461 4.23 21.98 -31.06
CA ILE A 461 4.03 22.48 -29.69
C ILE A 461 2.58 22.93 -29.47
N ILE A 462 1.94 23.53 -30.49
CA ILE A 462 0.53 23.93 -30.44
C ILE A 462 -0.35 22.68 -30.31
N GLY A 463 -0.22 21.73 -31.24
CA GLY A 463 -1.00 20.49 -31.24
C GLY A 463 -0.80 19.64 -30.00
N ALA A 464 0.45 19.49 -29.54
CA ALA A 464 0.76 18.73 -28.32
C ALA A 464 0.23 19.39 -27.05
N THR A 465 0.28 20.73 -26.96
CA THR A 465 -0.28 21.47 -25.82
C THR A 465 -1.81 21.39 -25.81
N MET A 466 -2.45 21.57 -26.97
CA MET A 466 -3.90 21.43 -27.10
C MET A 466 -4.35 20.01 -26.74
N GLY A 467 -3.66 18.98 -27.24
CA GLY A 467 -4.01 17.59 -26.90
C GLY A 467 -3.76 17.22 -25.44
N ALA A 468 -2.70 17.78 -24.84
CA ALA A 468 -2.48 17.67 -23.41
C ALA A 468 -3.61 18.33 -22.59
N CYS A 469 -4.16 19.45 -23.07
CA CYS A 469 -5.30 20.14 -22.47
C CYS A 469 -6.59 19.34 -22.62
N VAL A 470 -6.86 18.76 -23.79
CA VAL A 470 -8.05 17.92 -24.02
C VAL A 470 -8.04 16.70 -23.09
N ALA A 471 -6.94 15.95 -23.03
CA ALA A 471 -6.82 14.80 -22.12
C ALA A 471 -6.98 15.20 -20.63
N PHE A 472 -6.44 16.36 -20.26
CA PHE A 472 -6.59 16.92 -18.91
C PHE A 472 -8.03 17.29 -18.57
N ILE A 473 -8.75 17.94 -19.49
CA ILE A 473 -10.16 18.33 -19.34
C ILE A 473 -11.04 17.08 -19.25
N ILE A 474 -10.83 16.10 -20.14
CA ILE A 474 -11.57 14.82 -20.11
C ILE A 474 -11.41 14.16 -18.75
N SER A 475 -10.17 14.05 -18.26
CA SER A 475 -9.89 13.49 -16.94
C SER A 475 -10.56 14.28 -15.80
N ARG A 476 -10.55 15.62 -15.89
CA ARG A 476 -11.11 16.50 -14.87
C ARG A 476 -12.62 16.38 -14.72
N TYR A 477 -13.36 16.38 -15.82
CA TYR A 477 -14.82 16.40 -15.76
C TYR A 477 -15.41 14.99 -15.71
N PHE A 478 -14.77 13.99 -16.34
CA PHE A 478 -15.33 12.63 -16.42
C PHE A 478 -14.74 11.65 -15.39
N ALA A 479 -13.47 11.82 -14.97
CA ALA A 479 -12.80 10.86 -14.10
C ALA A 479 -12.57 11.36 -12.67
N ARG A 480 -12.40 12.67 -12.45
CA ARG A 480 -12.02 13.23 -11.15
C ARG A 480 -13.04 12.95 -10.05
N GLU A 481 -14.32 13.20 -10.27
CA GLU A 481 -15.34 12.93 -9.23
C GLU A 481 -15.42 11.44 -8.87
N TRP A 482 -15.18 10.55 -9.83
CA TRP A 482 -15.13 9.11 -9.59
C TRP A 482 -13.88 8.73 -8.77
N VAL A 483 -12.72 9.34 -9.10
CA VAL A 483 -11.44 9.11 -8.41
C VAL A 483 -11.45 9.71 -7.00
N GLU A 484 -11.93 10.94 -6.81
CA GLU A 484 -11.99 11.66 -5.53
C GLU A 484 -12.90 10.92 -4.52
N ARG A 485 -14.04 10.41 -4.98
CA ARG A 485 -14.92 9.54 -4.17
C ARG A 485 -14.29 8.19 -3.80
N ARG A 486 -13.24 7.75 -4.50
CA ARG A 486 -12.60 6.42 -4.35
C ARG A 486 -11.23 6.48 -3.65
N LEU A 487 -10.47 7.55 -3.82
CA LEU A 487 -9.14 7.79 -3.26
C LEU A 487 -9.21 8.72 -2.04
N VAL A 488 -10.02 8.34 -1.05
CA VAL A 488 -10.04 9.04 0.24
C VAL A 488 -8.85 8.56 1.09
N GLY A 489 -7.85 9.44 1.31
CA GLY A 489 -6.70 9.13 2.16
C GLY A 489 -5.65 10.25 2.26
N SER A 490 -4.83 10.24 3.32
CA SER A 490 -3.86 11.30 3.64
C SER A 490 -2.82 11.56 2.55
N ARG A 491 -2.43 10.52 1.78
CA ARG A 491 -1.48 10.67 0.65
C ARG A 491 -2.11 11.36 -0.55
N TRP A 492 -3.37 11.07 -0.86
CA TRP A 492 -4.11 11.78 -1.91
C TRP A 492 -4.34 13.21 -1.48
N ASN A 493 -4.86 13.43 -0.26
CA ASN A 493 -5.11 14.79 0.24
C ASN A 493 -3.84 15.63 0.33
N LYS A 494 -2.70 15.05 0.74
CA LYS A 494 -1.40 15.71 0.76
C LYS A 494 -0.89 16.01 -0.65
N LEU A 495 -0.96 15.04 -1.57
CA LEU A 495 -0.59 15.26 -2.98
C LEU A 495 -1.49 16.32 -3.62
N ASP A 496 -2.77 16.29 -3.33
CA ASP A 496 -3.80 17.18 -3.86
C ASP A 496 -3.67 18.60 -3.27
N SER A 497 -3.28 18.74 -2.00
CA SER A 497 -2.94 20.03 -1.37
C SER A 497 -1.59 20.58 -1.85
N GLU A 498 -0.56 19.75 -1.96
CA GLU A 498 0.77 20.16 -2.44
C GLU A 498 0.73 20.56 -3.93
N THR A 499 -0.08 19.87 -4.75
CA THR A 499 -0.30 20.22 -6.15
C THR A 499 -1.22 21.43 -6.32
N ALA A 500 -2.06 21.76 -5.33
CA ALA A 500 -2.84 23.01 -5.35
C ALA A 500 -1.92 24.25 -5.20
N GLU A 501 -0.94 24.21 -4.30
CA GLU A 501 -0.04 25.35 -4.06
C GLU A 501 1.14 25.43 -5.05
N ASN A 502 1.71 24.30 -5.46
CA ASN A 502 2.94 24.23 -6.27
C ASN A 502 2.80 23.42 -7.56
N GLY A 503 1.58 23.15 -8.03
CA GLY A 503 1.28 22.27 -9.15
C GLY A 503 2.04 22.53 -10.45
N TRP A 504 2.26 23.80 -10.80
CA TRP A 504 2.99 24.17 -12.01
C TRP A 504 4.45 23.69 -12.00
N LYS A 505 5.08 23.57 -10.82
CA LYS A 505 6.45 23.06 -10.67
C LYS A 505 6.52 21.57 -10.98
N ALA A 506 5.50 20.81 -10.59
CA ALA A 506 5.39 19.38 -10.90
C ALA A 506 5.21 19.16 -12.41
N VAL A 507 4.38 19.97 -13.06
CA VAL A 507 4.22 19.97 -14.52
C VAL A 507 5.56 20.33 -15.19
N ALA A 508 6.19 21.42 -14.78
CA ALA A 508 7.48 21.86 -15.33
C ALA A 508 8.56 20.76 -15.24
N PHE A 509 8.71 20.15 -14.06
CA PHE A 509 9.71 19.11 -13.83
C PHE A 509 9.47 17.86 -14.69
N THR A 510 8.21 17.43 -14.81
CA THR A 510 7.86 16.24 -15.59
C THR A 510 7.91 16.47 -17.10
N ARG A 511 7.77 17.72 -17.58
CA ARG A 511 8.00 18.07 -18.99
C ARG A 511 9.47 18.17 -19.36
N LEU A 512 10.31 18.65 -18.43
CA LEU A 512 11.75 18.71 -18.63
C LEU A 512 12.44 17.34 -18.48
N ILE A 513 11.88 16.45 -17.66
CA ILE A 513 12.42 15.11 -17.41
C ILE A 513 11.36 14.06 -17.78
N PRO A 514 11.40 13.53 -19.01
CA PRO A 514 10.40 12.59 -19.52
C PRO A 514 10.61 11.17 -18.93
N LEU A 515 10.44 11.02 -17.61
CA LEU A 515 10.48 9.72 -16.93
C LEU A 515 9.21 8.90 -17.16
N PHE A 516 8.11 9.56 -17.53
CA PHE A 516 6.77 8.97 -17.60
C PHE A 516 6.14 9.18 -18.98
N PRO A 517 5.29 8.25 -19.45
CA PRO A 517 4.60 8.38 -20.74
C PRO A 517 3.73 9.63 -20.82
N PHE A 518 3.91 10.41 -21.89
CA PHE A 518 3.21 11.70 -22.11
C PHE A 518 1.69 11.60 -21.97
N ASN A 519 1.07 10.60 -22.60
CA ASN A 519 -0.39 10.44 -22.60
C ASN A 519 -0.92 10.20 -21.18
N LEU A 520 -0.27 9.30 -20.42
CA LEU A 520 -0.69 8.96 -19.05
C LEU A 520 -0.55 10.16 -18.10
N LEU A 521 0.51 10.94 -18.26
CA LEU A 521 0.79 12.12 -17.46
C LEU A 521 -0.32 13.18 -17.59
N ASN A 522 -0.84 13.38 -18.80
CA ASN A 522 -1.89 14.36 -19.08
C ASN A 522 -3.20 14.01 -18.34
N PHE A 523 -3.60 12.74 -18.39
CA PHE A 523 -4.76 12.25 -17.62
C PHE A 523 -4.51 12.34 -16.11
N ALA A 524 -3.30 11.97 -15.65
CA ALA A 524 -2.95 12.02 -14.23
C ALA A 524 -3.02 13.45 -13.65
N PHE A 525 -2.53 14.45 -14.38
CA PHE A 525 -2.63 15.84 -13.94
C PHE A 525 -4.09 16.35 -13.94
N GLY A 526 -4.94 15.88 -14.84
CA GLY A 526 -6.36 16.25 -14.85
C GLY A 526 -7.12 15.82 -13.57
N LEU A 527 -6.66 14.75 -12.92
CA LEU A 527 -7.20 14.26 -11.65
C LEU A 527 -6.79 15.11 -10.42
N THR A 528 -5.79 15.99 -10.54
CA THR A 528 -5.28 16.83 -9.42
C THR A 528 -6.02 18.19 -9.32
N LYS A 529 -5.74 19.02 -8.29
CA LYS A 529 -6.27 20.40 -8.18
C LYS A 529 -5.53 21.46 -9.02
N ILE A 530 -4.58 21.09 -9.88
CA ILE A 530 -3.80 22.08 -10.66
C ILE A 530 -4.76 22.93 -11.52
N ARG A 531 -4.65 24.27 -11.45
CA ARG A 531 -5.44 25.19 -12.28
C ARG A 531 -5.16 24.94 -13.76
N PHE A 532 -6.19 24.91 -14.59
CA PHE A 532 -6.07 24.65 -16.04
C PHE A 532 -5.04 25.56 -16.71
N LEU A 533 -5.09 26.86 -16.42
CA LEU A 533 -4.18 27.83 -17.00
C LEU A 533 -2.71 27.57 -16.61
N HIS A 534 -2.45 27.22 -15.35
CA HIS A 534 -1.10 26.86 -14.90
C HIS A 534 -0.58 25.60 -15.60
N TYR A 535 -1.46 24.62 -15.81
CA TYR A 535 -1.10 23.40 -16.54
C TYR A 535 -0.81 23.67 -18.02
N ALA A 536 -1.67 24.45 -18.70
CA ALA A 536 -1.52 24.78 -20.12
C ALA A 536 -0.24 25.59 -20.39
N ILE A 537 -0.02 26.66 -19.63
CA ILE A 537 1.16 27.52 -19.78
C ILE A 537 2.44 26.76 -19.43
N ALA A 538 2.47 26.03 -18.31
CA ALA A 538 3.64 25.24 -17.94
C ALA A 538 3.92 24.14 -18.97
N THR A 539 2.89 23.48 -19.50
CA THR A 539 3.07 22.47 -20.55
C THR A 539 3.69 23.09 -21.80
N PHE A 540 3.18 24.22 -22.27
CA PHE A 540 3.73 24.93 -23.44
C PHE A 540 5.19 25.34 -23.23
N ILE A 541 5.49 26.07 -22.14
CA ILE A 541 6.83 26.63 -21.88
C ILE A 541 7.87 25.53 -21.67
N PHE A 542 7.57 24.52 -20.84
CA PHE A 542 8.56 23.54 -20.43
C PHE A 542 8.72 22.37 -21.42
N MET A 543 7.78 22.19 -22.37
CA MET A 543 7.98 21.27 -23.49
C MET A 543 8.72 21.89 -24.66
N LEU A 544 8.71 23.23 -24.80
CA LEU A 544 9.27 23.92 -25.95
C LEU A 544 10.76 23.58 -26.19
N PRO A 545 11.67 23.60 -25.18
CA PRO A 545 13.08 23.27 -25.40
C PRO A 545 13.29 21.84 -25.91
N GLY A 546 12.57 20.87 -25.33
CA GLY A 546 12.63 19.47 -25.77
C GLY A 546 12.06 19.27 -27.17
N THR A 547 10.99 20.00 -27.50
CA THR A 547 10.36 19.97 -28.84
C THR A 547 11.29 20.55 -29.89
N ILE A 548 11.92 21.69 -29.63
CA ILE A 548 12.93 22.29 -30.52
C ILE A 548 14.06 21.30 -30.79
N ALA A 549 14.63 20.74 -29.72
CA ALA A 549 15.76 19.82 -29.82
C ALA A 549 15.39 18.56 -30.62
N PHE A 550 14.23 17.97 -30.34
CA PHE A 550 13.76 16.75 -30.99
C PHE A 550 13.33 16.95 -32.45
N ILE A 551 12.59 18.02 -32.77
CA ILE A 551 12.13 18.31 -34.14
C ILE A 551 13.31 18.69 -35.03
N THR A 552 14.23 19.51 -34.53
CA THR A 552 15.45 19.90 -35.26
C THR A 552 16.29 18.66 -35.58
N PHE A 553 16.51 17.80 -34.58
CA PHE A 553 17.18 16.51 -34.77
C PHE A 553 16.44 15.61 -35.79
N SER A 554 15.13 15.43 -35.64
CA SER A 554 14.33 14.56 -36.51
C SER A 554 14.30 15.05 -37.96
N SER A 555 14.29 16.37 -38.18
CA SER A 555 14.34 16.95 -39.52
C SER A 555 15.67 16.69 -40.24
N SER A 556 16.78 16.60 -39.48
CA SER A 556 18.13 16.32 -40.00
C SER A 556 18.41 14.83 -40.24
N LEU A 557 17.64 13.93 -39.62
CA LEU A 557 17.81 12.47 -39.71
C LEU A 557 17.69 11.94 -41.16
N LEU A 558 16.81 12.54 -41.96
CA LEU A 558 16.66 12.20 -43.39
C LEU A 558 17.88 12.61 -44.24
N GLY A 559 18.62 13.65 -43.83
CA GLY A 559 19.87 14.05 -44.47
C GLY A 559 21.03 13.12 -44.13
N LEU A 560 21.06 12.63 -42.88
CA LEU A 560 22.05 11.67 -42.38
C LEU A 560 21.95 10.32 -43.11
N LEU A 561 20.73 9.81 -43.32
CA LEU A 561 20.47 8.60 -44.11
C LEU A 561 20.88 8.74 -45.59
N LYS A 562 21.01 9.97 -46.09
CA LYS A 562 21.49 10.30 -47.43
C LYS A 562 22.97 10.71 -47.46
N GLY A 563 23.71 10.48 -46.37
CA GLY A 563 25.15 10.75 -46.28
C GLY A 563 25.55 12.22 -46.14
N LYS A 564 24.60 13.14 -45.90
CA LYS A 564 24.88 14.58 -45.71
C LYS A 564 24.65 14.96 -44.24
N VAL A 565 25.75 15.23 -43.53
CA VAL A 565 25.68 15.74 -42.16
C VAL A 565 25.45 17.25 -42.21
N SER A 566 24.26 17.69 -41.79
CA SER A 566 23.88 19.10 -41.80
C SER A 566 24.20 19.79 -40.45
N PRO A 567 24.47 21.11 -40.39
CA PRO A 567 24.73 21.84 -39.14
C PRO A 567 23.61 21.68 -38.09
N GLU A 568 22.37 21.51 -38.55
CA GLU A 568 21.17 21.31 -37.73
C GLU A 568 21.24 20.02 -36.89
N PHE A 569 21.98 19.01 -37.35
CA PHE A 569 22.21 17.77 -36.61
C PHE A 569 23.02 18.01 -35.33
N PHE A 570 24.12 18.78 -35.43
CA PHE A 570 24.97 19.13 -34.28
C PHE A 570 24.28 20.09 -33.32
N ILE A 571 23.50 21.03 -33.85
CA ILE A 571 22.65 21.94 -33.06
C ILE A 571 21.61 21.14 -32.27
N GLY A 572 20.93 20.18 -32.90
CA GLY A 572 19.97 19.29 -32.25
C GLY A 572 20.60 18.48 -31.11
N ILE A 573 21.73 17.81 -31.34
CA ILE A 573 22.43 17.01 -30.32
C ILE A 573 22.91 17.89 -29.15
N THR A 574 23.43 19.08 -29.44
CA THR A 574 23.93 20.01 -28.42
C THR A 574 22.78 20.57 -27.57
N LEU A 575 21.63 20.89 -28.19
CA LEU A 575 20.41 21.28 -27.48
C LEU A 575 19.86 20.15 -26.60
N ILE A 576 19.82 18.90 -27.09
CA ILE A 576 19.40 17.73 -26.29
C ILE A 576 20.32 17.55 -25.09
N ALA A 577 21.65 17.66 -25.28
CA ALA A 577 22.62 17.54 -24.20
C ALA A 577 22.48 18.67 -23.16
N LEU A 578 22.31 19.92 -23.60
CA LEU A 578 22.14 21.09 -22.71
C LEU A 578 20.84 21.01 -21.89
N VAL A 579 19.72 20.69 -22.53
CA VAL A 579 18.42 20.51 -21.84
C VAL A 579 18.50 19.37 -20.82
N SER A 580 19.23 18.29 -21.15
CA SER A 580 19.46 17.16 -20.23
C SER A 580 20.39 17.50 -19.05
N MET A 581 21.28 18.50 -19.20
CA MET A 581 22.17 18.97 -18.13
C MET A 581 21.52 20.00 -17.19
N LEU A 582 20.47 20.69 -17.63
CA LEU A 582 19.77 21.74 -16.87
C LEU A 582 19.31 21.29 -15.46
N PRO A 583 18.74 20.08 -15.24
CA PRO A 583 18.35 19.62 -13.91
C PRO A 583 19.55 19.40 -12.98
N LYS A 584 20.70 18.97 -13.51
CA LYS A 584 21.94 18.79 -12.74
C LYS A 584 22.50 20.13 -12.28
N ILE A 585 22.44 21.16 -13.14
CA ILE A 585 22.90 22.52 -12.83
C ILE A 585 22.02 23.16 -11.74
N ILE A 586 20.69 22.99 -11.83
CA ILE A 586 19.75 23.50 -10.81
C ILE A 586 19.99 22.81 -9.46
N ARG A 587 20.21 21.48 -9.45
CA ARG A 587 20.58 20.73 -8.23
C ARG A 587 21.91 21.21 -7.65
N TRP A 588 22.89 21.45 -8.51
CA TRP A 588 24.21 21.93 -8.11
C TRP A 588 24.13 23.31 -7.45
N GLN A 589 23.38 24.25 -8.03
CA GLN A 589 23.14 25.59 -7.45
C GLN A 589 22.39 25.54 -6.11
N LYS A 590 21.37 24.68 -5.99
CA LYS A 590 20.62 24.52 -4.74
C LYS A 590 21.48 23.93 -3.62
N SER A 591 22.32 22.95 -3.95
CA SER A 591 23.32 22.39 -3.03
C SER A 591 24.39 23.40 -2.60
N ARG A 592 24.62 24.46 -3.40
CA ARG A 592 25.56 25.54 -3.09
C ARG A 592 24.99 26.50 -2.05
N LYS A 593 23.69 26.80 -2.10
CA LYS A 593 22.99 27.59 -1.07
C LYS A 593 22.85 26.84 0.25
N GLU A 594 22.59 25.52 0.20
CA GLU A 594 22.51 24.67 1.40
C GLU A 594 23.88 24.46 2.09
N ARG A 595 24.99 24.50 1.32
CA ARG A 595 26.36 24.41 1.85
C ARG A 595 26.92 25.72 2.43
N ALA A 596 26.25 26.85 2.23
CA ALA A 596 26.65 28.14 2.81
C ALA A 596 26.28 28.28 4.30
N ALA A 597 25.54 27.31 4.86
CA ALA A 597 25.03 27.33 6.23
C ALA A 597 25.86 26.50 7.25
N THR A 598 27.02 25.99 6.87
CA THR A 598 27.93 25.22 7.76
C THR A 598 29.36 25.77 7.71
N PRO A 599 30.05 25.93 8.86
CA PRO A 599 31.39 26.53 8.89
C PRO A 599 32.44 25.56 8.30
N PRO A 600 33.48 26.07 7.61
CA PRO A 600 34.37 25.20 6.84
C PRO A 600 35.49 24.61 7.70
N ALA A 601 35.79 23.34 7.45
CA ALA A 601 37.11 22.78 7.72
C ALA A 601 38.16 23.43 6.80
N VAL A 602 39.36 23.63 7.34
CA VAL A 602 40.46 24.41 6.74
C VAL A 602 40.74 24.03 5.28
N TRP A 603 40.61 25.01 4.39
CA TRP A 603 40.78 24.85 2.94
C TRP A 603 42.26 24.96 2.53
N SER A 604 42.71 24.04 1.68
CA SER A 604 44.06 24.05 1.09
C SER A 604 43.98 24.23 -0.42
N LEU A 605 44.45 25.39 -0.90
CA LEU A 605 44.55 25.77 -2.32
C LEU A 605 45.28 24.71 -3.15
N LYS A 606 46.33 24.10 -2.59
CA LYS A 606 47.14 23.05 -3.24
C LYS A 606 46.34 21.78 -3.51
N LYS A 607 45.53 21.33 -2.54
CA LYS A 607 44.61 20.17 -2.69
C LYS A 607 43.44 20.47 -3.64
N SER A 608 42.99 21.72 -3.72
CA SER A 608 41.92 22.12 -4.64
C SER A 608 42.41 22.23 -6.09
N LEU A 609 43.62 22.74 -6.34
CA LEU A 609 44.18 22.80 -7.69
C LEU A 609 44.52 21.39 -8.21
N GLN A 610 45.13 20.55 -7.38
CA GLN A 610 45.44 19.16 -7.75
C GLN A 610 44.18 18.38 -8.11
N ARG A 611 43.08 18.50 -7.36
CA ARG A 611 41.81 17.83 -7.70
C ARG A 611 41.14 18.38 -8.97
N LYS A 612 41.32 19.66 -9.29
CA LYS A 612 40.77 20.28 -10.52
C LYS A 612 41.57 19.90 -11.76
N VAL A 613 42.91 19.82 -11.66
CA VAL A 613 43.79 19.37 -12.76
C VAL A 613 43.63 17.86 -12.99
N LEU A 614 43.58 17.05 -11.92
CA LEU A 614 43.31 15.61 -12.03
C LEU A 614 41.91 15.35 -12.59
N GLY A 615 40.91 16.15 -12.16
CA GLY A 615 39.54 16.07 -12.65
C GLY A 615 39.41 16.47 -14.14
N GLY A 616 40.12 17.52 -14.56
CA GLY A 616 40.14 17.97 -15.96
C GLY A 616 40.88 17.00 -16.88
N GLY A 617 42.01 16.45 -16.45
CA GLY A 617 42.75 15.43 -17.18
C GLY A 617 41.96 14.12 -17.32
N LEU A 618 41.27 13.69 -16.25
CA LEU A 618 40.42 12.50 -16.28
C LEU A 618 39.20 12.71 -17.18
N LEU A 619 38.63 13.92 -17.23
CA LEU A 619 37.52 14.27 -18.14
C LEU A 619 37.96 14.31 -19.61
N ALA A 620 39.16 14.84 -19.91
CA ALA A 620 39.70 14.86 -21.26
C ALA A 620 40.07 13.45 -21.75
N LEU A 621 40.65 12.62 -20.88
CA LEU A 621 40.97 11.21 -21.17
C LEU A 621 39.70 10.37 -21.33
N THR A 622 38.66 10.59 -20.51
CA THR A 622 37.38 9.88 -20.69
C THR A 622 36.64 10.37 -21.93
N ALA A 623 36.69 11.65 -22.28
CA ALA A 623 36.09 12.16 -23.52
C ALA A 623 36.81 11.62 -24.76
N LEU A 624 38.14 11.56 -24.76
CA LEU A 624 38.94 10.98 -25.85
C LEU A 624 38.73 9.47 -25.94
N ALA A 625 38.71 8.75 -24.81
CA ALA A 625 38.41 7.33 -24.78
C ALA A 625 36.98 7.03 -25.26
N VAL A 626 35.99 7.82 -24.86
CA VAL A 626 34.60 7.69 -25.33
C VAL A 626 34.51 8.02 -26.82
N TYR A 627 35.21 9.03 -27.32
CA TYR A 627 35.26 9.36 -28.76
C TYR A 627 35.88 8.23 -29.60
N VAL A 628 37.00 7.66 -29.14
CA VAL A 628 37.66 6.52 -29.80
C VAL A 628 36.82 5.25 -29.70
N VAL A 629 36.15 5.02 -28.57
CA VAL A 629 35.24 3.89 -28.37
C VAL A 629 34.00 4.05 -29.24
N ILE A 630 33.41 5.24 -29.35
CA ILE A 630 32.26 5.51 -30.23
C ILE A 630 32.67 5.33 -31.70
N GLN A 631 33.82 5.85 -32.13
CA GLN A 631 34.31 5.66 -33.51
C GLN A 631 34.56 4.18 -33.83
N LYS A 632 35.20 3.42 -32.93
CA LYS A 632 35.39 1.97 -33.10
C LYS A 632 34.09 1.18 -32.95
N PHE A 633 33.17 1.62 -32.10
CA PHE A 633 31.89 0.98 -31.84
C PHE A 633 30.94 1.17 -33.00
N PHE A 634 30.87 2.35 -33.64
CA PHE A 634 30.05 2.59 -34.82
C PHE A 634 30.64 1.93 -36.08
N TRP A 635 31.96 1.92 -36.25
CA TRP A 635 32.59 1.19 -37.37
C TRP A 635 32.45 -0.34 -37.21
N ALA A 636 32.53 -0.85 -35.97
CA ALA A 636 32.22 -2.25 -35.68
C ALA A 636 30.72 -2.52 -35.80
N ILE A 637 29.84 -1.64 -35.32
CA ILE A 637 28.38 -1.80 -35.37
C ILE A 637 27.87 -1.78 -36.79
N ASP A 638 28.29 -0.88 -37.68
CA ASP A 638 27.80 -0.88 -39.06
C ASP A 638 28.16 -2.18 -39.79
N ALA A 639 29.32 -2.77 -39.49
CA ALA A 639 29.72 -4.07 -40.03
C ALA A 639 29.04 -5.27 -39.32
N TYR A 640 28.68 -5.13 -38.04
CA TYR A 640 28.17 -6.23 -37.20
C TYR A 640 26.63 -6.26 -37.08
N LEU A 641 25.93 -5.12 -37.11
CA LEU A 641 24.47 -5.02 -37.02
C LEU A 641 23.78 -5.45 -38.31
N TYR A 642 24.34 -5.15 -39.49
CA TYR A 642 23.86 -5.70 -40.76
C TYR A 642 23.98 -7.24 -40.79
N THR A 643 25.05 -7.77 -40.21
CA THR A 643 25.31 -9.21 -40.12
C THR A 643 24.45 -9.88 -39.04
N ILE A 644 24.25 -9.25 -37.87
CA ILE A 644 23.43 -9.76 -36.77
C ILE A 644 21.94 -9.71 -37.10
N GLU A 645 21.44 -8.64 -37.70
CA GLU A 645 20.02 -8.49 -38.04
C GLU A 645 19.62 -9.47 -39.15
N PHE A 646 20.46 -9.64 -40.17
CA PHE A 646 20.31 -10.70 -41.17
C PHE A 646 20.34 -12.09 -40.53
N ASN A 647 21.30 -12.35 -39.63
CA ASN A 647 21.41 -13.65 -38.97
C ASN A 647 20.24 -13.96 -38.02
N LEU A 648 19.75 -12.97 -37.25
CA LEU A 648 18.62 -13.16 -36.34
C LEU A 648 17.29 -13.35 -37.10
N LEU A 649 17.07 -12.62 -38.19
CA LEU A 649 15.91 -12.81 -39.07
C LEU A 649 15.98 -14.16 -39.81
N PHE A 650 17.16 -14.54 -40.30
CA PHE A 650 17.40 -15.83 -40.95
C PHE A 650 17.21 -17.01 -39.98
N ILE A 651 17.78 -16.93 -38.77
CA ILE A 651 17.61 -17.92 -37.69
C ILE A 651 16.14 -18.01 -37.27
N SER A 652 15.44 -16.87 -37.11
CA SER A 652 14.02 -16.84 -36.73
C SER A 652 13.10 -17.45 -37.77
N SER A 653 13.37 -17.26 -39.07
CA SER A 653 12.57 -17.85 -40.15
C SER A 653 12.79 -19.36 -40.21
N ARG A 654 14.04 -19.81 -40.22
CA ARG A 654 14.40 -21.21 -40.50
C ARG A 654 14.16 -22.16 -39.32
N LEU A 655 14.30 -21.69 -38.08
CA LEU A 655 13.89 -22.46 -36.90
C LEU A 655 12.37 -22.69 -36.85
N LYS A 656 11.58 -21.82 -37.49
CA LYS A 656 10.12 -21.93 -37.57
C LYS A 656 9.67 -22.92 -38.65
N ASP A 657 10.40 -22.96 -39.77
CA ASP A 657 10.07 -23.80 -40.94
C ASP A 657 10.66 -25.23 -40.87
N GLY A 658 11.60 -25.49 -39.96
CA GLY A 658 12.09 -26.84 -39.65
C GLY A 658 13.16 -27.41 -40.61
N ASP A 659 13.69 -26.60 -41.53
CA ASP A 659 14.68 -27.00 -42.53
C ASP A 659 16.12 -27.02 -41.97
N LEU A 660 16.48 -28.14 -41.33
CA LEU A 660 17.75 -28.31 -40.63
C LEU A 660 18.97 -28.36 -41.58
N ALA A 661 18.78 -28.82 -42.82
CA ALA A 661 19.87 -29.05 -43.77
C ALA A 661 20.53 -27.74 -44.22
N GLN A 662 19.72 -26.73 -44.57
CA GLN A 662 20.23 -25.41 -44.95
C GLN A 662 20.89 -24.67 -43.78
N PHE A 663 20.43 -24.92 -42.55
CA PHE A 663 21.05 -24.33 -41.35
C PHE A 663 22.44 -24.92 -41.08
N VAL A 664 22.64 -26.22 -41.34
CA VAL A 664 23.96 -26.88 -41.26
C VAL A 664 24.92 -26.33 -42.33
N GLU A 665 24.45 -26.15 -43.57
CA GLU A 665 25.27 -25.56 -44.64
C GLU A 665 25.68 -24.12 -44.33
N TYR A 666 24.79 -23.35 -43.73
CA TYR A 666 25.07 -21.99 -43.26
C TYR A 666 26.16 -21.96 -42.17
N LEU A 667 26.20 -22.96 -41.28
CA LEU A 667 27.17 -23.05 -40.19
C LEU A 667 28.57 -23.52 -40.65
N ARG A 668 28.64 -24.44 -41.64
CA ARG A 668 29.87 -25.12 -42.08
C ARG A 668 31.05 -24.18 -42.43
N PRO A 669 30.88 -23.01 -43.06
CA PRO A 669 32.01 -22.12 -43.39
C PRO A 669 32.47 -21.21 -42.22
N MET A 670 31.84 -21.26 -41.05
CA MET A 670 32.17 -20.34 -39.95
C MET A 670 33.36 -20.80 -39.12
N SER A 671 34.10 -19.83 -38.55
CA SER A 671 35.06 -20.12 -37.49
C SER A 671 34.36 -20.50 -36.18
N HIS A 672 35.03 -21.30 -35.33
CA HIS A 672 34.48 -21.74 -34.05
C HIS A 672 34.03 -20.58 -33.14
N LEU A 673 34.71 -19.43 -33.20
CA LEU A 673 34.34 -18.24 -32.42
C LEU A 673 33.02 -17.63 -32.89
N ARG A 674 32.80 -17.55 -34.21
CA ARG A 674 31.53 -17.06 -34.79
C ARG A 674 30.40 -18.05 -34.55
N ALA A 675 30.69 -19.35 -34.69
CA ALA A 675 29.75 -20.42 -34.38
C ALA A 675 29.28 -20.37 -32.91
N GLY A 676 30.18 -20.08 -31.96
CA GLY A 676 29.84 -19.89 -30.55
C GLY A 676 28.90 -18.71 -30.29
N GLY A 677 29.09 -17.58 -30.99
CA GLY A 677 28.19 -16.43 -30.92
C GLY A 677 26.79 -16.75 -31.45
N ILE A 678 26.71 -17.50 -32.56
CA ILE A 678 25.43 -17.94 -33.13
C ILE A 678 24.77 -19.01 -32.25
N ALA A 679 25.54 -19.91 -31.63
CA ALA A 679 25.02 -20.88 -30.67
C ALA A 679 24.38 -20.16 -29.47
N LEU A 680 25.02 -19.10 -28.95
CA LEU A 680 24.48 -18.28 -27.87
C LEU A 680 23.19 -17.55 -28.27
N ALA A 681 23.19 -16.91 -29.44
CA ALA A 681 22.01 -16.22 -29.96
C ALA A 681 20.84 -17.19 -30.21
N SER A 682 21.11 -18.36 -30.78
CA SER A 682 20.11 -19.40 -31.03
C SER A 682 19.51 -19.94 -29.73
N GLN A 683 20.36 -20.21 -28.72
CA GLN A 683 19.90 -20.65 -27.40
C GLN A 683 19.10 -19.56 -26.68
N ALA A 684 19.49 -18.28 -26.79
CA ALA A 684 18.75 -17.17 -26.22
C ALA A 684 17.39 -16.97 -26.91
N MET A 685 17.33 -17.03 -28.25
CA MET A 685 16.07 -16.91 -28.99
C MET A 685 15.13 -18.07 -28.68
N GLN A 686 15.65 -19.30 -28.63
CA GLN A 686 14.85 -20.47 -28.26
C GLN A 686 14.33 -20.37 -26.82
N ALA A 687 15.16 -19.87 -25.90
CA ALA A 687 14.80 -19.64 -24.51
C ALA A 687 13.69 -18.59 -24.30
N PHE A 688 13.68 -17.50 -25.09
CA PHE A 688 12.80 -16.34 -24.84
C PHE A 688 11.68 -16.15 -25.87
N ALA A 689 11.88 -16.51 -27.13
CA ALA A 689 10.91 -16.30 -28.22
C ALA A 689 10.08 -17.56 -28.53
N ALA A 690 10.65 -18.76 -28.37
CA ALA A 690 9.97 -20.04 -28.67
C ALA A 690 10.21 -21.11 -27.57
N PRO A 691 9.78 -20.87 -26.32
CA PRO A 691 10.16 -21.65 -25.13
C PRO A 691 9.77 -23.14 -25.16
N PHE A 692 8.85 -23.55 -26.03
CA PHE A 692 8.33 -24.92 -26.10
C PHE A 692 8.80 -25.70 -27.35
N SER A 693 9.73 -25.16 -28.15
CA SER A 693 10.27 -25.86 -29.31
C SER A 693 11.43 -26.80 -28.92
N ALA A 694 11.50 -27.99 -29.53
CA ALA A 694 12.60 -28.94 -29.33
C ALA A 694 13.97 -28.33 -29.69
N LEU A 695 15.05 -28.71 -28.98
CA LEU A 695 16.42 -28.20 -29.15
C LEU A 695 17.06 -28.68 -30.48
N LYS A 696 16.50 -28.29 -31.62
CA LYS A 696 16.97 -28.66 -32.96
C LYS A 696 18.32 -28.03 -33.32
N SER A 697 18.70 -26.94 -32.65
CA SER A 697 19.98 -26.25 -32.86
C SER A 697 21.18 -27.13 -32.49
N VAL A 698 21.10 -27.96 -31.45
CA VAL A 698 22.21 -28.81 -30.98
C VAL A 698 22.63 -29.82 -32.04
N VAL A 699 21.65 -30.46 -32.69
CA VAL A 699 21.88 -31.42 -33.78
C VAL A 699 22.59 -30.72 -34.94
N ALA A 700 22.12 -29.53 -35.35
CA ALA A 700 22.74 -28.78 -36.44
C ALA A 700 24.21 -28.39 -36.15
N PHE A 701 24.53 -27.98 -34.92
CA PHE A 701 25.92 -27.67 -34.53
C PHE A 701 26.81 -28.93 -34.48
N ALA A 702 26.28 -30.06 -33.99
CA ALA A 702 26.99 -31.34 -33.99
C ALA A 702 27.27 -31.85 -35.40
N THR A 703 26.32 -31.70 -36.33
CA THR A 703 26.48 -32.06 -37.75
C THR A 703 27.45 -31.13 -38.48
N ALA A 704 27.47 -29.83 -38.15
CA ALA A 704 28.31 -28.84 -38.85
C ALA A 704 29.79 -28.84 -38.42
N PHE A 705 30.09 -29.07 -37.14
CA PHE A 705 31.45 -28.93 -36.58
C PHE A 705 32.04 -30.22 -36.00
N GLY A 706 31.34 -31.34 -36.18
CA GLY A 706 31.65 -32.61 -35.52
C GLY A 706 31.04 -32.71 -34.12
N THR A 707 30.75 -33.95 -33.71
CA THR A 707 29.92 -34.23 -32.52
C THR A 707 30.49 -33.61 -31.25
N THR A 708 31.80 -33.73 -31.00
CA THR A 708 32.44 -33.19 -29.79
C THR A 708 32.40 -31.67 -29.76
N THR A 709 32.85 -31.00 -30.81
CA THR A 709 32.93 -29.54 -30.90
C THR A 709 31.56 -28.88 -30.93
N GLY A 710 30.61 -29.44 -31.68
CA GLY A 710 29.24 -28.92 -31.76
C GLY A 710 28.46 -29.04 -30.45
N LEU A 711 28.67 -30.13 -29.70
CA LEU A 711 28.09 -30.29 -28.37
C LEU A 711 28.70 -29.32 -27.36
N LEU A 712 30.02 -29.10 -27.40
CA LEU A 712 30.71 -28.12 -26.54
C LEU A 712 30.22 -26.68 -26.77
N LEU A 713 30.05 -26.27 -28.03
CA LEU A 713 29.53 -24.95 -28.39
C LEU A 713 28.08 -24.77 -27.93
N SER A 714 27.24 -25.79 -28.11
CA SER A 714 25.84 -25.75 -27.70
C SER A 714 25.67 -25.78 -26.17
N TRP A 715 26.48 -26.59 -25.48
CA TRP A 715 26.46 -26.71 -24.02
C TRP A 715 26.92 -25.41 -23.36
N SER A 716 28.03 -24.82 -23.81
CA SER A 716 28.54 -23.55 -23.27
C SER A 716 27.55 -22.39 -23.46
N ALA A 717 26.91 -22.30 -24.63
CA ALA A 717 25.85 -21.34 -24.90
C ALA A 717 24.65 -21.51 -23.96
N ALA A 718 24.17 -22.74 -23.77
CA ALA A 718 23.04 -23.03 -22.89
C ALA A 718 23.35 -22.74 -21.40
N VAL A 719 24.59 -22.97 -20.94
CA VAL A 719 25.04 -22.60 -19.59
C VAL A 719 24.98 -21.09 -19.39
N ILE A 720 25.48 -20.29 -20.35
CA ILE A 720 25.52 -18.83 -20.24
C ILE A 720 24.10 -18.24 -20.17
N VAL A 721 23.20 -18.64 -21.07
CA VAL A 721 21.79 -18.18 -21.08
C VAL A 721 21.09 -18.53 -19.76
N SER A 722 21.38 -19.72 -19.24
CA SER A 722 20.79 -20.18 -17.99
C SER A 722 21.30 -19.45 -16.75
N CYS A 723 22.61 -19.17 -16.68
CA CYS A 723 23.19 -18.35 -15.63
C CYS A 723 22.56 -16.95 -15.60
N ALA A 724 22.35 -16.34 -16.77
CA ALA A 724 21.63 -15.07 -16.87
C ALA A 724 20.19 -15.18 -16.34
N ALA A 725 19.46 -16.24 -16.70
CA ALA A 725 18.12 -16.49 -16.19
C ALA A 725 18.09 -16.71 -14.66
N VAL A 726 19.07 -17.41 -14.08
CA VAL A 726 19.22 -17.55 -12.62
C VAL A 726 19.42 -16.20 -11.93
N CYS A 727 20.28 -15.33 -12.48
CA CYS A 727 20.49 -13.97 -11.96
C CYS A 727 19.21 -13.14 -12.00
N ILE A 728 18.44 -13.23 -13.10
CA ILE A 728 17.14 -12.56 -13.26
C ILE A 728 16.13 -13.10 -12.24
N GLY A 729 16.05 -14.43 -12.05
CA GLY A 729 15.19 -15.05 -11.06
C GLY A 729 15.53 -14.63 -9.63
N ARG A 730 16.83 -14.55 -9.31
CA ARG A 730 17.33 -14.07 -8.01
C ARG A 730 16.94 -12.62 -7.74
N PHE A 731 17.02 -11.76 -8.75
CA PHE A 731 16.62 -10.35 -8.63
C PHE A 731 15.09 -10.17 -8.55
N LEU A 732 14.33 -10.78 -9.47
CA LEU A 732 12.88 -10.60 -9.55
C LEU A 732 12.13 -11.33 -8.43
N LEU A 733 12.37 -12.63 -8.28
CA LEU A 733 11.66 -13.49 -7.32
C LEU A 733 12.36 -13.52 -5.96
N GLY A 734 13.69 -13.43 -5.94
CA GLY A 734 14.47 -13.48 -4.71
C GLY A 734 14.58 -12.14 -3.97
N ASP A 735 14.66 -11.00 -4.66
CA ASP A 735 14.85 -9.68 -4.03
C ASP A 735 13.60 -8.79 -4.11
N ILE A 736 13.02 -8.62 -5.30
CA ILE A 736 11.89 -7.70 -5.53
C ILE A 736 10.58 -8.25 -4.93
N LEU A 737 10.27 -9.53 -5.13
CA LEU A 737 9.01 -10.12 -4.65
C LEU A 737 8.91 -10.12 -3.10
N PRO A 738 9.98 -10.42 -2.32
CA PRO A 738 9.95 -10.28 -0.86
C PRO A 738 9.87 -8.82 -0.39
N LEU A 739 10.50 -7.87 -1.11
CA LEU A 739 10.34 -6.43 -0.85
C LEU A 739 8.91 -5.96 -1.10
N LEU A 740 8.27 -6.45 -2.16
CA LEU A 740 6.85 -6.22 -2.45
C LEU A 740 5.94 -6.88 -1.40
N ASN A 741 6.24 -8.10 -0.96
CA ASN A 741 5.49 -8.79 0.10
C ASN A 741 5.64 -8.10 1.46
N ARG A 742 6.85 -7.64 1.83
CA ARG A 742 7.07 -6.79 3.02
C ARG A 742 6.30 -5.47 2.93
N SER A 743 6.26 -4.84 1.75
CA SER A 743 5.47 -3.62 1.54
C SER A 743 3.95 -3.85 1.65
N LYS A 744 3.51 -5.09 1.47
CA LYS A 744 2.11 -5.55 1.56
C LYS A 744 1.78 -6.26 2.89
N GLY A 745 2.74 -6.42 3.80
CA GLY A 745 2.56 -7.10 5.08
C GLY A 745 2.36 -8.62 4.99
N LEU A 746 2.76 -9.24 3.88
CA LEU A 746 2.74 -10.70 3.71
C LEU A 746 4.08 -11.30 4.18
N ASN A 747 4.04 -12.45 4.85
CA ASN A 747 5.26 -13.15 5.27
C ASN A 747 6.11 -13.51 4.03
N PRO A 748 7.45 -13.36 4.09
CA PRO A 748 8.32 -13.89 3.04
C PRO A 748 8.13 -15.41 2.96
N LEU A 749 8.06 -15.95 1.73
CA LEU A 749 7.98 -17.40 1.50
C LEU A 749 9.14 -18.09 2.23
N SER A 750 8.85 -18.91 3.25
CA SER A 750 9.86 -19.73 3.91
C SER A 750 10.21 -20.91 3.00
N PRO A 751 11.47 -21.09 2.57
CA PRO A 751 11.77 -22.15 1.63
C PRO A 751 11.98 -23.48 2.36
N CYS A 752 11.17 -24.48 2.00
CA CYS A 752 11.55 -25.91 2.00
C CYS A 752 12.72 -26.11 1.01
N ALA A 753 13.88 -25.53 1.31
CA ALA A 753 14.99 -25.38 0.36
C ALA A 753 15.70 -26.70 0.02
N ALA A 754 15.55 -27.75 0.83
CA ALA A 754 16.25 -29.02 0.63
C ALA A 754 15.50 -30.00 -0.30
N TRP A 755 14.16 -30.01 -0.29
CA TRP A 755 13.37 -30.93 -1.11
C TRP A 755 13.11 -30.40 -2.54
N LEU A 756 13.10 -29.08 -2.73
CA LEU A 756 12.93 -28.46 -4.06
C LEU A 756 14.23 -28.47 -4.91
N SER A 757 15.41 -28.54 -4.29
CA SER A 757 16.68 -28.48 -5.02
C SER A 757 16.97 -29.76 -5.82
N TRP A 758 16.52 -30.92 -5.33
CA TRP A 758 16.68 -32.21 -6.02
C TRP A 758 15.64 -32.41 -7.13
N SER A 759 14.42 -31.91 -6.93
CA SER A 759 13.36 -31.95 -7.96
C SER A 759 13.65 -31.00 -9.13
N ALA A 760 14.37 -29.88 -8.89
CA ALA A 760 14.75 -28.94 -9.95
C ALA A 760 15.73 -29.53 -10.98
N ALA A 761 16.67 -30.40 -10.57
CA ALA A 761 17.59 -31.09 -11.48
C ALA A 761 16.86 -32.06 -12.42
N LEU A 762 15.87 -32.78 -11.87
CA LEU A 762 15.03 -33.72 -12.59
C LEU A 762 14.11 -33.00 -13.59
N ILE A 763 13.59 -31.83 -13.22
CA ILE A 763 12.80 -30.94 -14.08
C ILE A 763 13.66 -30.36 -15.22
N LEU A 764 14.93 -30.03 -14.96
CA LEU A 764 15.90 -29.58 -15.96
C LEU A 764 16.20 -30.64 -17.03
N ALA A 765 16.19 -31.92 -16.64
CA ALA A 765 16.44 -33.04 -17.53
C ALA A 765 15.28 -33.33 -18.51
N LEU A 766 14.07 -32.79 -18.28
CA LEU A 766 12.90 -32.99 -19.14
C LEU A 766 12.99 -32.13 -20.42
N PRO A 767 13.13 -32.72 -21.62
CA PRO A 767 13.22 -31.99 -22.89
C PRO A 767 12.05 -31.04 -23.22
N PRO A 768 10.78 -31.31 -22.86
CA PRO A 768 9.65 -30.45 -23.26
C PRO A 768 9.49 -29.17 -22.42
N LEU A 769 10.20 -29.03 -21.29
CA LEU A 769 10.08 -27.84 -20.44
C LEU A 769 11.12 -26.77 -20.81
N PRO A 770 10.75 -25.48 -20.97
CA PRO A 770 11.67 -24.41 -21.36
C PRO A 770 12.85 -24.30 -20.41
N LEU A 771 14.09 -24.19 -20.93
CA LEU A 771 15.32 -24.09 -20.16
C LEU A 771 15.31 -22.93 -19.13
N VAL A 772 14.58 -21.86 -19.45
CA VAL A 772 14.47 -20.63 -18.64
C VAL A 772 13.62 -20.82 -17.39
N LEU A 773 12.56 -21.63 -17.46
CA LEU A 773 11.59 -21.75 -16.37
C LEU A 773 12.21 -22.41 -15.11
N PRO A 774 12.93 -23.54 -15.21
CA PRO A 774 13.67 -24.12 -14.09
C PRO A 774 14.80 -23.20 -13.60
N ALA A 775 15.50 -22.51 -14.51
CA ALA A 775 16.59 -21.60 -14.16
C ALA A 775 16.10 -20.41 -13.31
N LEU A 776 14.94 -19.83 -13.65
CA LEU A 776 14.30 -18.78 -12.85
C LEU A 776 13.87 -19.28 -11.46
N LEU A 777 13.32 -20.49 -11.39
CA LEU A 777 12.90 -21.11 -10.12
C LEU A 777 14.09 -21.40 -9.20
N ILE A 778 15.21 -21.89 -9.74
CA ILE A 778 16.44 -22.11 -8.98
C ILE A 778 17.01 -20.78 -8.45
N GLY A 779 16.98 -19.72 -9.27
CA GLY A 779 17.38 -18.37 -8.85
C GLY A 779 16.58 -17.84 -7.65
N ALA A 780 15.30 -18.22 -7.54
CA ALA A 780 14.45 -17.85 -6.42
C ALA A 780 14.85 -18.49 -5.07
N ILE A 781 15.53 -19.66 -5.10
CA ILE A 781 15.86 -20.46 -3.90
C ILE A 781 17.17 -19.99 -3.21
N ARG A 782 17.95 -19.10 -3.84
CA ARG A 782 19.22 -18.54 -3.31
C ARG A 782 20.26 -19.58 -2.87
N LEU A 783 20.46 -20.63 -3.66
CA LEU A 783 21.54 -21.59 -3.42
C LEU A 783 22.93 -20.93 -3.56
N ALA A 784 23.94 -21.52 -2.91
CA ALA A 784 25.33 -21.09 -3.09
C ALA A 784 25.74 -21.22 -4.57
N PRO A 785 26.53 -20.28 -5.13
CA PRO A 785 26.86 -20.25 -6.55
C PRO A 785 27.44 -21.57 -7.09
N LEU A 786 28.34 -22.18 -6.32
CA LEU A 786 28.96 -23.48 -6.65
C LEU A 786 27.95 -24.63 -6.71
N ARG A 787 27.01 -24.69 -5.76
CA ARG A 787 25.94 -25.72 -5.76
C ARG A 787 24.93 -25.49 -6.89
N THR A 788 24.64 -24.24 -7.19
CA THR A 788 23.77 -23.85 -8.31
C THR A 788 24.36 -24.30 -9.63
N PHE A 789 25.65 -24.02 -9.85
CA PHE A 789 26.38 -24.44 -11.04
C PHE A 789 26.45 -25.97 -11.18
N ALA A 790 26.73 -26.70 -10.10
CA ALA A 790 26.80 -28.16 -10.12
C ALA A 790 25.47 -28.83 -10.48
N ILE A 791 24.36 -28.41 -9.86
CA ILE A 791 23.01 -28.93 -10.14
C ILE A 791 22.61 -28.65 -11.59
N PHE A 792 22.94 -27.46 -12.09
CA PHE A 792 22.56 -27.02 -13.42
C PHE A 792 23.36 -27.74 -14.51
N SER A 793 24.68 -27.85 -14.33
CA SER A 793 25.56 -28.58 -15.24
C SER A 793 25.17 -30.06 -15.35
N ALA A 794 24.79 -30.70 -14.24
CA ALA A 794 24.31 -32.08 -14.24
C ALA A 794 23.00 -32.24 -15.04
N GLY A 795 21.99 -31.41 -14.78
CA GLY A 795 20.70 -31.48 -15.49
C GLY A 795 20.81 -31.16 -16.99
N LEU A 796 21.64 -30.18 -17.36
CA LEU A 796 21.88 -29.81 -18.76
C LEU A 796 22.61 -30.90 -19.54
N THR A 797 23.58 -31.56 -18.91
CA THR A 797 24.31 -32.68 -19.53
C THR A 797 23.37 -33.84 -19.84
N VAL A 798 22.50 -34.21 -18.90
CA VAL A 798 21.47 -35.25 -19.10
C VAL A 798 20.49 -34.85 -20.23
N ARG A 799 20.04 -33.59 -20.25
CA ARG A 799 19.12 -33.10 -21.28
C ARG A 799 19.72 -33.11 -22.69
N ILE A 800 20.98 -32.71 -22.82
CA ILE A 800 21.69 -32.74 -24.12
C ILE A 800 21.87 -34.19 -24.58
N LEU A 801 22.25 -35.10 -23.68
CA LEU A 801 22.34 -36.53 -24.00
C LEU A 801 21.00 -37.08 -24.49
N ILE A 802 19.90 -36.83 -23.76
CA ILE A 802 18.55 -37.27 -24.20
C ILE A 802 18.20 -36.69 -25.58
N SER A 803 18.52 -35.42 -25.85
CA SER A 803 18.22 -34.78 -27.13
C SER A 803 19.02 -35.36 -28.30
N VAL A 804 20.22 -35.87 -28.05
CA VAL A 804 21.07 -36.55 -29.05
C VAL A 804 20.62 -37.99 -29.30
N PHE A 805 20.04 -38.66 -28.30
CA PHE A 805 19.53 -40.03 -28.44
C PHE A 805 18.09 -40.12 -28.97
N THR A 806 17.32 -39.02 -28.94
CA THR A 806 15.89 -39.00 -29.33
C THR A 806 15.59 -38.28 -30.64
N GLY A 807 16.56 -37.53 -31.19
CA GLY A 807 16.46 -36.84 -32.48
C GLY A 807 17.66 -37.14 -33.33
#